data_AF-A0AAD4BPY8-F1
#
_entry.id   AF-A0AAD4BPY8-F1
#
_cell.length_a   1.000
_cell.length_b   1.000
_cell.length_c   1.000
_cell.angle_alpha   90.00
_cell.angle_beta   90.00
_cell.angle_gamma   90.00
#
_symmetry.space_group_name_H-M   'P 1'
#
loop_
_entity.id
_entity.type
_entity.pdbx_description
1 polymer ?
#
loop_
_entity_poly.entity_id
_entity_poly.type
_entity_poly.pdbx_seq_one_letter_code
_entity_poly.pdbx_strand_id
1 'polypeptide(L)'
;MRTGSGRCCCLAVSNDGKWIAAGTRDALSVWDATTYKQFFKHEDIRYITAVDFSPDSKRLVIASNYDEVTVWDVASNTQVQTFHHRDVRTAKYSPTGDRIATATPYSVKVWDSNDCRLLIAIKVGITPYFHAGLVWFNNHFFVVFNNTIKQFDAATGSAVAEWPVLGSDGFWWQCIALPKHGKFIAHSTKSTITFWDTSTHVQLGLIQHPQDIQTIAFSPDDQSLAFGGKDGKISIIPVSRIINSIPSVPLSRPHPTLQEPDIQLDDAVLHAWKYDQLENAEALLTAAISESPNPAHPVFASRALMRARLRRWDAALEDAEKALDTQPSVIAFLAKSVAHVGKGEKDKAYRACDIAFEHFHSSHVTFLLLIKAIIVFMAGEHPDAISRVDDLIATVSFNSICYVVQAYMYLLRGNSQMECGHHDGAIQSFERAQAQMRDYLGPPLFAISLITGWKFDNLGITIRQRLCEALYAAGRTNDAAKCFHDLKTELGGHDDHLEWAHAFGQHSKKLEHLGDTAADALRHDEAISHYTTALYLVSSSPQAILIKRSKAWLATGSWKQALDDANEVIALDPPSPWGYEIKHAALHKGGDYDNAIVAFETMLTKLAESPDPDVQRHGDQYVSPSSTGATIRKIVHQTLRHLPRVLINTTTGRLHNRAEQASAFEFLPIFKELVSSTTTRIDYVRIKREVREYFRYVMLSHKWEDDEPLFQQMVHIAVYDLEESPTHDKLQMFCKLVLDAGFDWAWSDTCCIDKSDHFILQEALVAMFKWYQGSAMMIVFLRGVRPSSPRGALAGSLWNTRAWTLQEYIAAKVIRFYTEDWTLYRDLELPNHKESLEVISEMEQATRVSAEQLIALRPGLSTIREKLHLASTRRTTWVEDAAYSLLGIFSAIGIPAIYGEGEASLGRLLANVLTRSGDASILAWTGESSPFNSCLPARITVFNGLATSHLPLPIPDSEIGHMITGLRTPSFDLDVALKLHERLNGLLTPRFAESRMTLPCIAFKIPSFSAYRTSSGRVYRADTAAFGVVEVRTRRDLSRMRSLCLVHPWLDTLLEHEDTRSGAFVEDDVMPQLSGDSDDEDTSYEEVDYEEMDDDSSPSPGSPPLPSSVEMEPVDREAGARRLAARLRQPFGALLLQQAQTGRRAIEYRRVAADCLIMVRFQDDVSLADILDNVRMLDVL
;
A
#
# COMPACT_ATOMS: atom_id res chain seq x y z
N MET A 1 -33.28 -5.34 37.75
CA MET A 1 -32.68 -5.04 36.43
C MET A 1 -31.20 -5.39 36.51
N ARG A 2 -30.68 -6.20 35.58
CA ARG A 2 -29.25 -6.54 35.51
C ARG A 2 -28.78 -6.25 34.08
N THR A 3 -27.64 -5.59 33.91
CA THR A 3 -27.06 -5.25 32.60
C THR A 3 -26.34 -6.44 31.92
N GLY A 4 -26.18 -7.57 32.62
CA GLY A 4 -25.68 -8.83 32.05
C GLY A 4 -24.15 -8.97 32.05
N SER A 5 -23.39 -7.94 31.68
CA SER A 5 -21.92 -7.91 31.79
C SER A 5 -21.39 -6.47 31.74
N GLY A 6 -20.28 -6.19 32.43
CA GLY A 6 -19.61 -4.89 32.41
C GLY A 6 -20.00 -3.91 33.53
N ARG A 7 -19.07 -3.02 33.90
CA ARG A 7 -19.30 -1.91 34.86
C ARG A 7 -20.26 -0.91 34.22
N CYS A 8 -21.35 -0.57 34.91
CA CYS A 8 -22.24 0.52 34.49
C CYS A 8 -21.51 1.86 34.68
N CYS A 9 -21.43 2.64 33.61
CA CYS A 9 -20.70 3.91 33.56
C CYS A 9 -21.64 5.11 33.72
N CYS A 10 -22.89 5.00 33.28
CA CYS A 10 -23.87 6.08 33.33
C CYS A 10 -25.31 5.53 33.39
N LEU A 11 -26.21 6.33 33.98
CA LEU A 11 -27.63 6.02 34.16
C LEU A 11 -28.46 7.27 33.91
N ALA A 12 -29.64 7.09 33.31
CA ALA A 12 -30.65 8.14 33.17
C ALA A 12 -32.05 7.57 33.38
N VAL A 13 -32.95 8.39 33.90
CA VAL A 13 -34.37 8.07 34.04
C VAL A 13 -35.15 9.12 33.25
N SER A 14 -36.17 8.71 32.51
CA SER A 14 -37.01 9.64 31.77
C SER A 14 -37.82 10.53 32.71
N ASN A 15 -38.16 11.74 32.27
CA ASN A 15 -38.88 12.70 33.11
C ASN A 15 -40.33 12.26 33.40
N ASP A 16 -40.94 11.46 32.52
CA ASP A 16 -42.22 10.81 32.76
C ASP A 16 -42.13 9.57 33.68
N GLY A 17 -40.92 9.18 34.08
CA GLY A 17 -40.66 8.06 34.98
C GLY A 17 -40.96 6.69 34.37
N LYS A 18 -41.17 6.58 33.05
CA LYS A 18 -41.48 5.30 32.38
C LYS A 18 -40.25 4.53 31.93
N TRP A 19 -39.12 5.19 31.71
CA TRP A 19 -37.93 4.57 31.14
C TRP A 19 -36.70 4.76 32.03
N ILE A 20 -35.88 3.72 32.11
CA ILE A 20 -34.55 3.76 32.73
C ILE A 20 -33.56 3.32 31.67
N ALA A 21 -32.54 4.12 31.41
CA ALA A 21 -31.43 3.79 30.50
C ALA A 21 -30.13 3.62 31.30
N ALA A 22 -29.37 2.59 30.97
CA ALA A 22 -28.03 2.35 31.51
C ALA A 22 -27.02 2.13 30.39
N GLY A 23 -25.94 2.90 30.42
CA GLY A 23 -24.76 2.65 29.60
C GLY A 23 -23.73 1.84 30.36
N THR A 24 -23.22 0.79 29.72
CA THR A 24 -22.06 0.02 30.18
C THR A 24 -20.92 0.16 29.18
N ARG A 25 -19.77 -0.46 29.47
CA ARG A 25 -18.69 -0.56 28.47
C ARG A 25 -19.09 -1.35 27.22
N ASP A 26 -20.06 -2.26 27.35
CA ASP A 26 -20.31 -3.28 26.33
C ASP A 26 -21.71 -3.16 25.70
N ALA A 27 -22.63 -2.46 26.34
CA ALA A 27 -24.01 -2.34 25.87
C ALA A 27 -24.76 -1.14 26.45
N LEU A 28 -25.75 -0.65 25.71
CA LEU A 28 -26.86 0.15 26.20
C LEU A 28 -28.02 -0.78 26.58
N SER A 29 -28.66 -0.54 27.71
CA SER A 29 -29.89 -1.23 28.08
C SER A 29 -30.95 -0.24 28.56
N VAL A 30 -32.18 -0.40 28.06
CA VAL A 30 -33.33 0.42 28.45
C VAL A 30 -34.43 -0.47 29.01
N TRP A 31 -34.97 -0.11 30.16
CA TRP A 31 -36.07 -0.82 30.84
C TRP A 31 -37.28 0.07 31.00
N ASP A 32 -38.45 -0.56 30.97
CA ASP A 32 -39.66 0.02 31.52
C ASP A 32 -39.52 0.11 33.05
N ALA A 33 -39.62 1.31 33.60
CA ALA A 33 -39.44 1.61 35.01
C ALA A 33 -40.59 1.09 35.89
N THR A 34 -41.78 0.84 35.30
CA THR A 34 -42.97 0.35 35.99
C THR A 34 -43.00 -1.18 36.05
N THR A 35 -42.65 -1.83 34.94
CA THR A 35 -42.66 -3.30 34.84
C THR A 35 -41.29 -3.93 35.12
N TYR A 36 -40.22 -3.13 35.13
CA TYR A 36 -38.82 -3.55 35.23
C TYR A 36 -38.37 -4.52 34.12
N LYS A 37 -39.16 -4.65 33.05
CA LYS A 37 -38.82 -5.46 31.89
C LYS A 37 -37.92 -4.67 30.95
N GLN A 38 -36.93 -5.35 30.38
CA GLN A 38 -36.02 -4.76 29.41
C GLN A 38 -36.81 -4.51 28.12
N PHE A 39 -36.80 -3.26 27.66
CA PHE A 39 -37.52 -2.84 26.47
C PHE A 39 -36.65 -3.05 25.22
N PHE A 40 -35.41 -2.56 25.22
CA PHE A 40 -34.39 -2.91 24.24
C PHE A 40 -32.99 -2.91 24.84
N LYS A 41 -32.07 -3.58 24.14
CA LYS A 41 -30.64 -3.60 24.44
C LYS A 41 -29.86 -3.59 23.13
N HIS A 42 -28.83 -2.76 23.10
CA HIS A 42 -27.92 -2.58 21.98
C HIS A 42 -26.51 -2.96 22.45
N GLU A 43 -25.96 -4.05 21.90
CA GLU A 43 -24.62 -4.58 22.22
C GLU A 43 -23.55 -4.14 21.22
N ASP A 44 -23.99 -3.52 20.13
CA ASP A 44 -23.22 -2.86 19.10
C ASP A 44 -22.67 -1.50 19.58
N ILE A 45 -23.38 -0.81 20.48
CA ILE A 45 -22.94 0.47 21.06
C ILE A 45 -22.05 0.23 22.28
N ARG A 46 -20.75 0.49 22.14
CA ARG A 46 -19.72 0.23 23.16
C ARG A 46 -19.15 1.51 23.76
N TYR A 47 -18.47 1.38 24.89
CA TYR A 47 -17.79 2.46 25.60
C TYR A 47 -18.66 3.69 25.88
N ILE A 48 -19.91 3.44 26.29
CA ILE A 48 -20.88 4.51 26.58
C ILE A 48 -20.43 5.30 27.80
N THR A 49 -20.31 6.62 27.63
CA THR A 49 -19.89 7.55 28.68
C THR A 49 -21.04 8.35 29.24
N ALA A 50 -22.07 8.62 28.45
CA ALA A 50 -23.23 9.39 28.88
C ALA A 50 -24.51 8.95 28.18
N VAL A 51 -25.60 8.99 28.95
CA VAL A 51 -26.97 8.83 28.46
C VAL A 51 -27.85 9.90 29.11
N ASP A 52 -28.79 10.46 28.36
CA ASP A 52 -29.76 11.42 28.90
C ASP A 52 -31.05 11.42 28.08
N PHE A 53 -32.21 11.49 28.74
CA PHE A 53 -33.49 11.60 28.06
C PHE A 53 -33.83 13.06 27.79
N SER A 54 -34.51 13.32 26.68
CA SER A 54 -35.13 14.62 26.45
C SER A 54 -36.21 14.91 27.50
N PRO A 55 -36.53 16.19 27.78
CA PRO A 55 -37.53 16.55 28.78
C PRO A 55 -38.93 15.99 28.51
N ASP A 56 -39.28 15.79 27.22
CA ASP A 56 -40.52 15.17 26.78
C ASP A 56 -40.49 13.63 26.83
N SER A 57 -39.38 13.03 27.26
CA SER A 57 -39.14 11.59 27.40
C SER A 57 -39.21 10.77 26.11
N LYS A 58 -39.20 11.44 24.94
CA LYS A 58 -39.29 10.76 23.64
C LYS A 58 -37.95 10.44 23.00
N ARG A 59 -36.92 11.24 23.29
CA ARG A 59 -35.59 11.08 22.72
C ARG A 59 -34.57 10.69 23.79
N LEU A 60 -33.56 9.94 23.38
CA LEU A 60 -32.43 9.52 24.19
C LEU A 60 -31.14 9.91 23.47
N VAL A 61 -30.31 10.73 24.10
CA VAL A 61 -28.95 11.00 23.60
C VAL A 61 -27.98 10.01 24.21
N ILE A 62 -27.08 9.47 23.38
CA ILE A 62 -26.06 8.51 23.76
C ILE A 62 -24.71 9.03 23.27
N ALA A 63 -23.76 9.12 24.19
CA ALA A 63 -22.38 9.46 23.88
C ALA A 63 -21.44 8.30 24.21
N SER A 64 -20.48 8.05 23.32
CA SER A 64 -19.42 7.06 23.46
C SER A 64 -18.04 7.74 23.38
N ASN A 65 -17.01 7.10 23.94
CA ASN A 65 -15.64 7.63 23.89
C ASN A 65 -15.05 7.67 22.48
N TYR A 66 -15.48 6.77 21.58
CA TYR A 66 -14.83 6.52 20.30
C TYR A 66 -15.73 6.75 19.08
N ASP A 67 -17.04 6.83 19.32
CA ASP A 67 -18.05 6.95 18.27
C ASP A 67 -18.71 8.33 18.30
N GLU A 68 -19.65 8.51 17.38
CA GLU A 68 -20.45 9.73 17.27
C GLU A 68 -21.53 9.80 18.35
N VAL A 69 -21.99 11.01 18.66
CA VAL A 69 -23.12 11.18 19.57
C VAL A 69 -24.40 10.91 18.77
N THR A 70 -25.19 9.96 19.24
CA THR A 70 -26.42 9.52 18.57
C THR A 70 -27.65 9.91 19.38
N VAL A 71 -28.74 10.24 18.68
CA VAL A 71 -30.05 10.56 19.27
C VAL A 71 -31.07 9.56 18.75
N TRP A 72 -31.77 8.92 19.67
CA TRP A 72 -32.68 7.82 19.41
C TRP A 72 -34.11 8.18 19.81
N ASP A 73 -35.09 7.75 19.01
CA ASP A 73 -36.48 7.74 19.44
C ASP A 73 -36.70 6.51 20.33
N VAL A 74 -37.18 6.78 21.55
CA VAL A 74 -37.32 5.76 22.59
C VAL A 74 -38.49 4.82 22.29
N ALA A 75 -39.55 5.28 21.64
CA ALA A 75 -40.74 4.49 21.40
C ALA A 75 -40.55 3.52 20.22
N SER A 76 -39.94 3.98 19.12
CA SER A 76 -39.63 3.14 17.96
C SER A 76 -38.31 2.39 18.07
N ASN A 77 -37.45 2.74 19.03
CA ASN A 77 -36.08 2.22 19.14
C ASN A 77 -35.28 2.41 17.84
N THR A 78 -35.38 3.59 17.24
CA THR A 78 -34.66 3.93 16.01
C THR A 78 -33.78 5.14 16.23
N GLN A 79 -32.56 5.09 15.71
CA GLN A 79 -31.69 6.25 15.62
C GLN A 79 -32.31 7.28 14.68
N VAL A 80 -32.48 8.50 15.17
CA VAL A 80 -33.12 9.60 14.42
C VAL A 80 -32.08 10.59 13.95
N GLN A 81 -31.02 10.82 14.74
CA GLN A 81 -30.00 11.82 14.44
C GLN A 81 -28.63 11.39 14.93
N THR A 82 -27.60 11.98 14.33
CA THR A 82 -26.21 11.75 14.66
C THR A 82 -25.43 13.05 14.47
N PHE A 83 -24.51 13.36 15.37
CA PHE A 83 -23.61 14.48 15.21
C PHE A 83 -22.20 14.19 15.71
N HIS A 84 -21.21 14.79 15.04
CA HIS A 84 -19.81 14.48 15.25
C HIS A 84 -19.24 15.24 16.46
N HIS A 85 -19.05 14.53 17.57
CA HIS A 85 -18.26 14.98 18.70
C HIS A 85 -17.60 13.77 19.39
N ARG A 86 -16.27 13.66 19.29
CA ARG A 86 -15.49 12.52 19.81
C ARG A 86 -14.96 12.80 21.22
N ASP A 87 -14.64 11.74 21.98
CA ASP A 87 -14.15 11.80 23.38
C ASP A 87 -15.09 12.57 24.33
N VAL A 88 -16.40 12.45 24.08
CA VAL A 88 -17.43 13.07 24.91
C VAL A 88 -17.49 12.34 26.25
N ARG A 89 -17.28 13.07 27.33
CA ARG A 89 -17.34 12.55 28.70
C ARG A 89 -18.71 12.68 29.33
N THR A 90 -19.49 13.67 28.92
CA THR A 90 -20.87 13.87 29.37
C THR A 90 -21.71 14.55 28.29
N ALA A 91 -22.99 14.19 28.22
CA ALA A 91 -23.99 14.77 27.34
C ALA A 91 -25.29 14.98 28.12
N LYS A 92 -25.91 16.17 28.00
CA LYS A 92 -27.16 16.52 28.68
C LYS A 92 -28.08 17.37 27.81
N TYR A 93 -29.37 17.04 27.82
CA TYR A 93 -30.41 17.87 27.22
C TYR A 93 -30.63 19.15 28.03
N SER A 94 -30.95 20.25 27.35
CA SER A 94 -31.47 21.45 28.02
C SER A 94 -32.84 21.15 28.65
N PRO A 95 -33.25 21.85 29.71
CA PRO A 95 -34.55 21.67 30.36
C PRO A 95 -35.72 21.98 29.43
N THR A 96 -35.49 22.86 28.45
CA THR A 96 -36.40 23.24 27.37
C THR A 96 -36.44 22.19 26.25
N GLY A 97 -35.44 21.31 26.16
CA GLY A 97 -35.35 20.25 25.16
C GLY A 97 -34.91 20.71 23.77
N ASP A 98 -34.64 22.01 23.60
CA ASP A 98 -34.19 22.65 22.35
C ASP A 98 -32.68 22.49 22.09
N ARG A 99 -31.90 22.08 23.10
CA ARG A 99 -30.44 22.01 23.00
C ARG A 99 -29.87 20.75 23.64
N ILE A 100 -28.69 20.35 23.19
CA ILE A 100 -27.87 19.28 23.78
C ILE A 100 -26.50 19.88 24.09
N ALA A 101 -26.05 19.82 25.34
CA ALA A 101 -24.67 20.14 25.68
C ALA A 101 -23.85 18.85 25.78
N THR A 102 -22.63 18.93 25.27
CA THR A 102 -21.65 17.83 25.30
C THR A 102 -20.30 18.38 25.75
N ALA A 103 -19.62 17.68 26.65
CA ALA A 103 -18.33 18.10 27.16
C ALA A 103 -17.26 17.04 26.91
N THR A 104 -16.10 17.51 26.43
CA THR A 104 -14.86 16.76 26.18
C THR A 104 -13.76 17.36 27.04
N PRO A 105 -12.60 16.69 27.19
CA PRO A 105 -11.45 17.27 27.91
C PRO A 105 -10.98 18.64 27.44
N TYR A 106 -11.33 19.03 26.21
CA TYR A 106 -10.80 20.22 25.53
C TYR A 106 -11.87 21.25 25.18
N SER A 107 -13.14 20.87 25.24
CA SER A 107 -14.21 21.74 24.79
C SER A 107 -15.58 21.32 25.29
N VAL A 108 -16.44 22.32 25.47
CA VAL A 108 -17.88 22.14 25.67
C VAL A 108 -18.59 22.67 24.45
N LYS A 109 -19.43 21.83 23.83
CA LYS A 109 -20.22 22.20 22.66
C LYS A 109 -21.70 22.08 22.97
N VAL A 110 -22.47 23.07 22.51
CA VAL A 110 -23.93 23.10 22.58
C VAL A 110 -24.48 22.97 21.17
N TRP A 111 -25.41 22.04 20.99
CA TRP A 111 -26.04 21.70 19.73
C TRP A 111 -27.52 22.00 19.79
N ASP A 112 -28.13 22.34 18.67
CA ASP A 112 -29.59 22.38 18.53
C ASP A 112 -30.12 20.94 18.55
N SER A 113 -31.18 20.67 19.30
CA SER A 113 -31.71 19.31 19.43
C SER A 113 -32.59 18.86 18.27
N ASN A 114 -33.04 19.78 17.41
CA ASN A 114 -33.93 19.49 16.29
C ASN A 114 -33.18 19.16 15.01
N ASP A 115 -32.06 19.83 14.73
CA ASP A 115 -31.25 19.59 13.53
C ASP A 115 -29.79 19.17 13.84
N CYS A 116 -29.42 19.08 15.12
CA CYS A 116 -28.06 18.75 15.57
C CYS A 116 -26.97 19.69 15.05
N ARG A 117 -27.34 20.92 14.68
CA ARG A 117 -26.38 21.96 14.31
C ARG A 117 -25.63 22.47 15.54
N LEU A 118 -24.32 22.71 15.37
CA LEU A 118 -23.52 23.35 16.39
C LEU A 118 -23.98 24.80 16.61
N LEU A 119 -24.37 25.12 17.85
CA LEU A 119 -24.76 26.46 18.26
C LEU A 119 -23.60 27.21 18.93
N ILE A 120 -22.91 26.55 19.86
CA ILE A 120 -21.83 27.15 20.65
C ILE A 120 -20.68 26.15 20.78
N ALA A 121 -19.45 26.64 20.63
CA ALA A 121 -18.25 25.90 20.96
C ALA A 121 -17.36 26.70 21.92
N ILE A 122 -17.18 26.18 23.12
CA ILE A 122 -16.34 26.77 24.17
C ILE A 122 -15.09 25.92 24.29
N LYS A 123 -13.94 26.51 24.01
CA LYS A 123 -12.65 25.86 24.24
C LYS A 123 -12.28 25.99 25.71
N VAL A 124 -12.07 24.86 26.38
CA VAL A 124 -11.68 24.81 27.79
C VAL A 124 -10.26 24.23 27.82
N GLY A 125 -9.33 24.87 28.53
CA GLY A 125 -7.89 24.60 28.44
C GLY A 125 -7.48 23.13 28.62
N ILE A 126 -6.30 22.78 28.10
CA ILE A 126 -5.77 21.40 28.06
C ILE A 126 -5.58 20.87 29.48
N THR A 127 -6.34 19.83 29.85
CA THR A 127 -5.98 18.98 31.01
C THR A 127 -6.19 17.50 30.70
N PRO A 128 -5.18 16.64 30.97
CA PRO A 128 -5.23 15.22 30.62
C PRO A 128 -6.13 14.35 31.53
N TYR A 129 -6.78 14.93 32.55
CA TYR A 129 -7.58 14.19 33.55
C TYR A 129 -8.99 14.75 33.74
N PHE A 130 -9.67 15.09 32.64
CA PHE A 130 -10.99 15.70 32.67
C PHE A 130 -12.14 14.68 32.82
N HIS A 131 -12.87 14.78 33.93
CA HIS A 131 -14.23 14.25 34.06
C HIS A 131 -15.15 15.41 34.46
N ALA A 132 -15.74 16.08 33.47
CA ALA A 132 -16.69 17.16 33.77
C ALA A 132 -18.06 16.62 34.17
N GLY A 133 -18.55 17.13 35.30
CA GLY A 133 -19.98 17.24 35.54
C GLY A 133 -20.53 18.41 34.73
N LEU A 134 -21.60 18.16 33.96
CA LEU A 134 -22.33 19.18 33.21
C LEU A 134 -23.79 19.12 33.64
N VAL A 135 -24.36 20.27 34.02
CA VAL A 135 -25.77 20.40 34.37
C VAL A 135 -26.34 21.68 33.78
N TRP A 136 -27.62 21.63 33.46
CA TRP A 136 -28.36 22.78 32.95
C TRP A 136 -29.23 23.41 34.03
N PHE A 137 -29.41 24.73 33.92
CA PHE A 137 -30.42 25.48 34.66
C PHE A 137 -30.93 26.63 33.80
N ASN A 138 -32.20 26.58 33.43
CA ASN A 138 -32.81 27.55 32.51
C ASN A 138 -31.96 27.70 31.23
N ASN A 139 -31.59 28.94 30.89
CA ASN A 139 -30.73 29.27 29.75
C ASN A 139 -29.24 29.32 30.12
N HIS A 140 -28.84 28.72 31.25
CA HIS A 140 -27.46 28.60 31.67
C HIS A 140 -27.07 27.14 31.81
N PHE A 141 -25.78 26.86 31.68
CA PHE A 141 -25.22 25.56 32.05
C PHE A 141 -23.98 25.75 32.90
N PHE A 142 -23.78 24.81 33.82
CA PHE A 142 -22.65 24.80 34.74
C PHE A 142 -21.73 23.65 34.36
N VAL A 143 -20.44 23.96 34.36
CA VAL A 143 -19.36 23.02 34.05
C VAL A 143 -18.36 23.06 35.19
N VAL A 144 -18.00 21.89 35.69
CA VAL A 144 -16.91 21.76 36.66
C VAL A 144 -15.61 21.50 35.91
N PHE A 145 -14.60 22.34 36.14
CA PHE A 145 -13.29 22.24 35.51
C PHE A 145 -12.20 22.73 36.46
N ASN A 146 -11.09 22.00 36.60
CA ASN A 146 -9.91 22.43 37.37
C ASN A 146 -10.24 22.98 38.76
N ASN A 147 -11.15 22.31 39.48
CA ASN A 147 -11.61 22.73 40.81
C ASN A 147 -12.34 24.09 40.82
N THR A 148 -12.83 24.56 39.68
CA THR A 148 -13.73 25.71 39.57
C THR A 148 -15.06 25.27 38.98
N ILE A 149 -16.14 25.92 39.44
CA ILE A 149 -17.45 25.80 38.79
C ILE A 149 -17.59 27.03 37.92
N LYS A 150 -17.77 26.82 36.62
CA LYS A 150 -18.01 27.89 35.64
C LYS A 150 -19.46 27.84 35.19
N GLN A 151 -20.11 28.99 35.22
CA GLN A 151 -21.44 29.20 34.67
C GLN A 151 -21.31 29.83 33.28
N PHE A 152 -21.99 29.26 32.30
CA PHE A 152 -22.05 29.78 30.94
C PHE A 152 -23.48 30.15 30.57
N ASP A 153 -23.62 31.23 29.81
CA ASP A 153 -24.87 31.55 29.14
C ASP A 153 -25.04 30.70 27.89
N ALA A 154 -26.17 30.01 27.79
CA ALA A 154 -26.42 29.05 26.73
C ALA A 154 -26.80 29.69 25.40
N ALA A 155 -27.09 31.00 25.35
CA ALA A 155 -27.36 31.71 24.11
C ALA A 155 -26.08 32.29 23.49
N THR A 156 -25.17 32.80 24.32
CA THR A 156 -23.96 33.51 23.90
C THR A 156 -22.68 32.69 24.02
N GLY A 157 -22.66 31.66 24.88
CA GLY A 157 -21.46 30.89 25.20
C GLY A 157 -20.46 31.61 26.10
N SER A 158 -20.81 32.80 26.59
CA SER A 158 -19.96 33.59 27.46
C SER A 158 -19.97 33.06 28.89
N ALA A 159 -18.82 33.12 29.55
CA ALA A 159 -18.72 32.84 30.98
C ALA A 159 -19.41 33.96 31.77
N VAL A 160 -20.42 33.59 32.56
CA VAL A 160 -21.21 34.51 33.39
C VAL A 160 -20.59 34.67 34.77
N ALA A 161 -20.13 33.56 35.35
CA ALA A 161 -19.53 33.54 36.69
C ALA A 161 -18.56 32.35 36.81
N GLU A 162 -17.53 32.53 37.63
CA GLU A 162 -16.58 31.49 38.00
C GLU A 162 -16.24 31.63 39.48
N TRP A 163 -16.23 30.50 40.19
CA TRP A 163 -15.81 30.48 41.59
C TRP A 163 -15.00 29.22 41.91
N PRO A 164 -13.98 29.34 42.79
CA PRO A 164 -13.13 28.23 43.17
C PRO A 164 -13.82 27.31 44.18
N VAL A 165 -13.55 26.01 44.06
CA VAL A 165 -13.95 24.98 45.02
C VAL A 165 -12.78 24.65 45.94
N LEU A 166 -12.89 25.05 47.20
CA LEU A 166 -11.90 24.80 48.25
C LEU A 166 -11.88 23.31 48.66
N GLY A 167 -10.69 22.70 48.78
CA GLY A 167 -10.49 21.36 49.36
C GLY A 167 -10.34 20.19 48.38
N SER A 168 -9.85 20.44 47.17
CA SER A 168 -9.67 19.41 46.12
C SER A 168 -8.20 19.04 45.92
N ASP A 169 -7.78 17.95 46.56
CA ASP A 169 -6.44 17.37 46.44
C ASP A 169 -6.21 16.70 45.06
N GLY A 170 -6.22 17.47 43.98
CA GLY A 170 -5.82 17.02 42.63
C GLY A 170 -6.57 15.80 42.11
N PHE A 171 -7.82 15.60 42.54
CA PHE A 171 -8.58 14.38 42.24
C PHE A 171 -9.41 14.50 40.96
N TRP A 172 -9.37 13.45 40.15
CA TRP A 172 -9.86 13.41 38.77
C TRP A 172 -11.35 13.03 38.62
N TRP A 173 -12.07 12.72 39.71
CA TRP A 173 -13.50 12.40 39.67
C TRP A 173 -14.31 13.45 40.42
N GLN A 174 -15.12 14.23 39.70
CA GLN A 174 -15.99 15.29 40.25
C GLN A 174 -17.41 15.14 39.68
N CYS A 175 -18.42 15.34 40.51
CA CYS A 175 -19.82 15.31 40.08
C CYS A 175 -20.56 16.55 40.59
N ILE A 176 -21.44 17.07 39.75
CA ILE A 176 -22.30 18.21 40.03
C ILE A 176 -23.76 17.80 39.86
N ALA A 177 -24.62 18.25 40.76
CA ALA A 177 -26.06 18.07 40.66
C ALA A 177 -26.76 19.37 41.04
N LEU A 178 -27.87 19.63 40.36
CA LEU A 178 -28.68 20.81 40.55
C LEU A 178 -30.14 20.37 40.79
N PRO A 179 -30.81 20.86 41.85
CA PRO A 179 -32.24 20.62 42.08
C PRO A 179 -33.07 21.36 41.03
N LYS A 180 -34.23 20.84 40.65
CA LYS A 180 -35.10 21.41 39.59
C LYS A 180 -35.43 22.89 39.81
N HIS A 181 -35.59 23.32 41.07
CA HIS A 181 -35.87 24.71 41.44
C HIS A 181 -34.60 25.59 41.60
N GLY A 182 -33.40 25.02 41.49
CA GLY A 182 -32.12 25.70 41.24
C GLY A 182 -31.67 26.77 42.23
N LYS A 183 -32.04 26.65 43.51
CA LYS A 183 -31.61 27.61 44.56
C LYS A 183 -30.15 27.41 45.02
N PHE A 184 -29.60 26.22 44.85
CA PHE A 184 -28.23 25.89 45.22
C PHE A 184 -27.70 24.74 44.36
N ILE A 185 -26.38 24.63 44.21
CA ILE A 185 -25.66 23.58 43.50
C ILE A 185 -25.00 22.65 44.52
N ALA A 186 -25.14 21.34 44.33
CA ALA A 186 -24.33 20.35 45.03
C ALA A 186 -23.13 19.96 44.16
N HIS A 187 -21.94 20.07 44.71
CA HIS A 187 -20.70 19.66 44.07
C HIS A 187 -19.96 18.68 44.97
N SER A 188 -19.59 17.54 44.42
CA SER A 188 -18.86 16.49 45.14
C SER A 188 -17.39 16.45 44.75
N THR A 189 -16.53 16.43 45.76
CA THR A 189 -15.13 16.05 45.68
C THR A 189 -14.95 14.65 46.28
N LYS A 190 -13.71 14.16 46.39
CA LYS A 190 -13.36 12.82 46.89
C LYS A 190 -14.21 12.39 48.09
N SER A 191 -14.15 13.11 49.21
CA SER A 191 -14.84 12.75 50.45
C SER A 191 -15.89 13.76 50.89
N THR A 192 -16.18 14.79 50.09
CA THR A 192 -17.03 15.89 50.54
C THR A 192 -18.03 16.34 49.49
N ILE A 193 -19.22 16.74 49.95
CA ILE A 193 -20.24 17.40 49.14
C ILE A 193 -20.36 18.84 49.62
N THR A 194 -19.91 19.77 48.79
CA THR A 194 -20.05 21.22 48.98
C THR A 194 -21.37 21.71 48.38
N PHE A 195 -22.03 22.64 49.08
CA PHE A 195 -23.23 23.32 48.58
C PHE A 195 -22.92 24.78 48.30
N TRP A 196 -23.40 25.27 47.17
CA TRP A 196 -23.14 26.63 46.69
C TRP A 196 -24.47 27.30 46.35
N ASP A 197 -24.67 28.54 46.78
CA ASP A 197 -25.81 29.33 46.33
C ASP A 197 -25.66 29.67 44.85
N THR A 198 -26.71 29.47 44.05
CA THR A 198 -26.64 29.68 42.59
C THR A 198 -26.57 31.15 42.19
N SER A 199 -26.99 32.06 43.09
CA SER A 199 -27.10 33.51 42.80
C SER A 199 -25.94 34.31 43.38
N THR A 200 -25.48 33.95 44.58
CA THR A 200 -24.40 34.65 45.29
C THR A 200 -23.06 33.96 45.15
N HIS A 201 -23.04 32.70 44.67
CA HIS A 201 -21.86 31.85 44.55
C HIS A 201 -21.13 31.60 45.88
N VAL A 202 -21.81 31.86 47.01
CA VAL A 202 -21.28 31.63 48.34
C VAL A 202 -21.44 30.17 48.72
N GLN A 203 -20.42 29.59 49.34
CA GLN A 203 -20.50 28.25 49.91
C GLN A 203 -21.48 28.25 51.08
N LEU A 204 -22.57 27.51 50.93
CA LEU A 204 -23.62 27.36 51.92
C LEU A 204 -23.23 26.34 53.00
N GLY A 205 -22.54 25.26 52.64
CA GLY A 205 -22.19 24.22 53.61
C GLY A 205 -21.40 23.06 53.02
N LEU A 206 -21.05 22.10 53.87
CA LEU A 206 -20.27 20.90 53.53
C LEU A 206 -20.82 19.67 54.25
N ILE A 207 -20.89 18.55 53.53
CA ILE A 207 -21.10 17.22 54.11
C ILE A 207 -19.85 16.39 53.86
N GLN A 208 -19.28 15.79 54.91
CA GLN A 208 -18.17 14.85 54.78
C GLN A 208 -18.69 13.41 54.75
N HIS A 209 -18.16 12.61 53.84
CA HIS A 209 -18.38 11.18 53.71
C HIS A 209 -17.05 10.44 53.90
N PRO A 210 -17.00 9.32 54.64
CA PRO A 210 -15.76 8.63 54.97
C PRO A 210 -15.08 7.92 53.77
N GLN A 211 -15.76 7.82 52.62
CA GLN A 211 -15.28 7.10 51.43
C GLN A 211 -15.56 7.89 50.15
N ASP A 212 -14.83 7.57 49.08
CA ASP A 212 -14.88 8.28 47.81
C ASP A 212 -16.30 8.33 47.21
N ILE A 213 -16.85 9.52 47.03
CA ILE A 213 -18.15 9.74 46.38
C ILE A 213 -17.99 9.56 44.87
N GLN A 214 -18.87 8.78 44.26
CA GLN A 214 -18.83 8.46 42.82
C GLN A 214 -19.97 9.13 42.04
N THR A 215 -21.09 9.44 42.70
CA THR A 215 -22.24 10.06 42.06
C THR A 215 -23.13 10.77 43.09
N ILE A 216 -23.82 11.82 42.63
CA ILE A 216 -24.80 12.60 43.40
C ILE A 216 -26.03 12.86 42.53
N ALA A 217 -27.23 12.81 43.11
CA ALA A 217 -28.49 13.08 42.40
C ALA A 217 -29.57 13.60 43.36
N PHE A 218 -30.34 14.60 42.92
CA PHE A 218 -31.51 15.06 43.66
C PHE A 218 -32.75 14.24 43.30
N SER A 219 -33.67 14.12 44.26
CA SER A 219 -34.99 13.56 44.01
C SER A 219 -35.83 14.49 43.12
N PRO A 220 -36.80 13.97 42.35
CA PRO A 220 -37.61 14.78 41.43
C PRO A 220 -38.42 15.91 42.08
N ASP A 221 -38.66 15.82 43.39
CA ASP A 221 -39.37 16.79 44.23
C ASP A 221 -38.42 17.76 44.97
N ASP A 222 -37.11 17.69 44.70
CA ASP A 222 -36.03 18.45 45.35
C ASP A 222 -35.95 18.32 46.88
N GLN A 223 -36.63 17.32 47.47
CA GLN A 223 -36.68 17.15 48.92
C GLN A 223 -35.50 16.33 49.47
N SER A 224 -34.85 15.53 48.65
CA SER A 224 -33.80 14.60 49.07
C SER A 224 -32.60 14.63 48.11
N LEU A 225 -31.40 14.53 48.66
CA LEU A 225 -30.17 14.30 47.93
C LEU A 225 -29.73 12.86 48.17
N ALA A 226 -29.56 12.09 47.09
CA ALA A 226 -28.93 10.77 47.12
C ALA A 226 -27.48 10.88 46.66
N PHE A 227 -26.58 10.19 47.33
CA PHE A 227 -25.20 10.04 46.89
C PHE A 227 -24.66 8.65 47.23
N GLY A 228 -23.80 8.15 46.36
CA GLY A 228 -23.21 6.82 46.46
C GLY A 228 -21.69 6.88 46.46
N GLY A 229 -21.06 6.11 47.34
CA GLY A 229 -19.61 6.01 47.44
C GLY A 229 -19.05 4.64 47.02
N LYS A 230 -17.72 4.51 47.04
CA LYS A 230 -17.03 3.21 46.85
C LYS A 230 -17.34 2.16 47.91
N ASP A 231 -17.96 2.56 49.01
CA ASP A 231 -18.41 1.68 50.09
C ASP A 231 -19.63 0.82 49.72
N GLY A 232 -20.20 1.02 48.53
CA GLY A 232 -21.35 0.27 48.03
C GLY A 232 -22.67 0.63 48.73
N LYS A 233 -22.69 1.72 49.50
CA LYS A 233 -23.89 2.23 50.18
C LYS A 233 -24.43 3.46 49.45
N ILE A 234 -25.75 3.58 49.43
CA ILE A 234 -26.43 4.78 48.97
C ILE A 234 -26.95 5.51 50.20
N SER A 235 -26.48 6.74 50.38
CA SER A 235 -26.95 7.63 51.44
C SER A 235 -27.96 8.60 50.87
N ILE A 236 -29.11 8.73 51.53
CA ILE A 236 -30.17 9.68 51.18
C ILE A 236 -30.32 10.65 52.33
N ILE A 237 -30.20 11.95 52.04
CA ILE A 237 -30.29 13.03 53.02
C ILE A 237 -31.42 13.98 52.63
N PRO A 238 -32.37 14.28 53.53
CA PRO A 238 -33.35 15.32 53.31
C PRO A 238 -32.67 16.69 53.16
N VAL A 239 -33.02 17.43 52.10
CA VAL A 239 -32.51 18.77 51.81
C VAL A 239 -32.78 19.75 52.95
N SER A 240 -33.91 19.59 53.65
CA SER A 240 -34.24 20.38 54.85
C SER A 240 -33.18 20.27 55.96
N ARG A 241 -32.53 19.11 56.10
CA ARG A 241 -31.45 18.89 57.07
C ARG A 241 -30.15 19.60 56.66
N ILE A 242 -29.93 19.76 55.36
CA ILE A 242 -28.77 20.45 54.78
C ILE A 242 -28.91 21.95 55.03
N ILE A 243 -30.06 22.53 54.68
CA ILE A 243 -30.36 23.96 54.86
C ILE A 243 -30.31 24.36 56.36
N ASN A 244 -30.81 23.50 57.25
CA ASN A 244 -30.80 23.77 58.70
C ASN A 244 -29.43 23.55 59.39
N SER A 245 -28.45 22.95 58.68
CA SER A 245 -27.10 22.72 59.21
C SER A 245 -26.10 23.84 58.87
N ILE A 246 -26.53 24.84 58.11
CA ILE A 246 -25.75 26.03 57.73
C ILE A 246 -25.67 26.97 58.94
N PRO A 247 -24.49 27.17 59.57
CA PRO A 247 -24.35 28.15 60.65
C PRO A 247 -24.63 29.56 60.10
N SER A 248 -25.46 30.35 60.79
CA SER A 248 -25.85 31.70 60.40
C SER A 248 -24.76 32.77 60.60
N VAL A 249 -23.48 32.40 60.47
CA VAL A 249 -22.33 33.30 60.59
C VAL A 249 -21.30 32.91 59.52
N PRO A 250 -20.86 33.82 58.64
CA PRO A 250 -19.75 33.52 57.74
C PRO A 250 -18.51 33.20 58.59
N LEU A 251 -17.95 32.01 58.41
CA LEU A 251 -16.71 31.56 59.04
C LEU A 251 -15.53 32.34 58.44
N SER A 252 -15.31 33.56 58.92
CA SER A 252 -14.05 34.28 58.76
C SER A 252 -13.24 34.19 60.06
N ARG A 253 -12.27 33.28 60.09
CA ARG A 253 -11.07 33.43 60.92
C ARG A 253 -9.89 33.64 59.97
N PRO A 254 -9.20 34.80 59.99
CA PRO A 254 -7.99 34.97 59.20
C PRO A 254 -6.81 34.25 59.89
N HIS A 255 -6.08 33.45 59.12
CA HIS A 255 -4.67 33.14 59.39
C HIS A 255 -3.84 34.42 59.14
N PRO A 256 -2.67 34.60 59.78
CA PRO A 256 -1.85 35.79 59.62
C PRO A 256 -1.22 35.84 58.21
N THR A 257 -1.94 36.41 57.26
CA THR A 257 -1.43 36.77 55.93
C THR A 257 -0.73 38.12 56.00
N LEU A 258 0.41 38.28 55.32
CA LEU A 258 1.10 39.56 55.18
C LEU A 258 0.17 40.55 54.46
N GLN A 259 -0.32 41.54 55.18
CA GLN A 259 -1.20 42.57 54.64
C GLN A 259 -0.38 43.83 54.39
N GLU A 260 -0.48 44.41 53.20
CA GLU A 260 0.14 45.72 52.91
C GLU A 260 -0.40 46.77 53.90
N PRO A 261 0.42 47.75 54.32
CA PRO A 261 -0.08 48.85 55.14
C PRO A 261 -1.19 49.59 54.40
N ASP A 262 -2.29 49.92 55.08
CA ASP A 262 -3.41 50.66 54.49
C ASP A 262 -2.98 52.12 54.25
N ILE A 263 -2.88 52.52 52.98
CA ILE A 263 -2.37 53.84 52.59
C ILE A 263 -3.56 54.75 52.33
N GLN A 264 -3.88 55.59 53.32
CA GLN A 264 -4.93 56.60 53.19
C GLN A 264 -4.47 57.73 52.26
N LEU A 265 -4.86 57.65 51.00
CA LEU A 265 -4.66 58.68 49.98
C LEU A 265 -6.01 59.15 49.44
N ASP A 266 -6.06 60.39 49.00
CA ASP A 266 -7.19 60.92 48.22
C ASP A 266 -7.30 60.17 46.88
N ASP A 267 -8.52 59.82 46.46
CA ASP A 267 -8.82 59.10 45.23
C ASP A 267 -8.22 59.79 43.99
N ALA A 268 -8.11 61.12 43.98
CA ALA A 268 -7.51 61.87 42.87
C ALA A 268 -5.99 61.68 42.77
N VAL A 269 -5.30 61.59 43.93
CA VAL A 269 -3.87 61.30 44.00
C VAL A 269 -3.62 59.83 43.65
N LEU A 270 -4.47 58.94 44.15
CA LEU A 270 -4.45 57.51 43.82
C LEU A 270 -4.65 57.27 42.31
N HIS A 271 -5.55 58.02 41.68
CA HIS A 271 -5.81 57.96 40.25
C HIS A 271 -4.63 58.49 39.43
N ALA A 272 -4.12 59.70 39.73
CA ALA A 272 -2.93 60.25 39.04
C ALA A 272 -1.75 59.28 39.11
N TRP A 273 -1.60 58.60 40.24
CA TRP A 273 -0.58 57.58 40.44
C TRP A 273 -0.81 56.30 39.64
N LYS A 274 -2.03 55.74 39.67
CA LYS A 274 -2.35 54.49 38.96
C LYS A 274 -2.01 54.57 37.46
N TYR A 275 -2.02 55.76 36.88
CA TYR A 275 -1.65 56.02 35.49
C TYR A 275 -0.25 56.65 35.31
N ASP A 276 0.66 56.48 36.28
CA ASP A 276 2.07 56.92 36.26
C ASP A 276 2.27 58.43 36.05
N GLN A 277 1.29 59.26 36.42
CA GLN A 277 1.36 60.72 36.34
C GLN A 277 1.97 61.32 37.63
N LEU A 278 3.22 60.94 37.91
CA LEU A 278 3.92 61.27 39.17
C LEU A 278 4.02 62.79 39.43
N GLU A 279 4.17 63.60 38.38
CA GLU A 279 4.24 65.07 38.49
C GLU A 279 2.88 65.68 38.86
N ASN A 280 1.79 65.12 38.33
CA ASN A 280 0.43 65.52 38.70
C ASN A 280 0.12 65.12 40.15
N ALA A 281 0.54 63.93 40.58
CA ALA A 281 0.38 63.47 41.96
C ALA A 281 1.15 64.36 42.96
N GLU A 282 2.38 64.77 42.63
CA GLU A 282 3.14 65.73 43.45
C GLU A 282 2.44 67.10 43.50
N ALA A 283 1.91 67.59 42.38
CA ALA A 283 1.20 68.86 42.32
C ALA A 283 -0.07 68.87 43.19
N LEU A 284 -0.86 67.80 43.14
CA LEU A 284 -2.06 67.62 43.98
C LEU A 284 -1.73 67.58 45.48
N LEU A 285 -0.69 66.83 45.86
CA LEU A 285 -0.23 66.78 47.26
C LEU A 285 0.36 68.12 47.72
N THR A 286 0.96 68.89 46.80
CA THR A 286 1.47 70.24 47.09
C THR A 286 0.33 71.23 47.31
N ALA A 287 -0.73 71.15 46.51
CA ALA A 287 -1.95 71.93 46.70
C ALA A 287 -2.63 71.61 48.04
N ALA A 288 -2.79 70.32 48.37
CA ALA A 288 -3.36 69.86 49.65
C ALA A 288 -2.59 70.36 50.88
N ILE A 289 -1.26 70.49 50.79
CA ILE A 289 -0.41 71.04 51.87
C ILE A 289 -0.55 72.56 51.97
N SER A 290 -0.84 73.26 50.86
CA SER A 290 -1.03 74.72 50.86
C SER A 290 -2.42 75.17 51.31
N GLU A 291 -3.45 74.33 51.17
CA GLU A 291 -4.84 74.65 51.52
C GLU A 291 -5.17 74.45 53.01
N SER A 292 -4.39 73.65 53.75
CA SER A 292 -4.60 73.40 55.17
C SER A 292 -3.50 74.06 56.03
N PRO A 293 -3.85 74.89 57.04
CA PRO A 293 -2.87 75.48 57.96
C PRO A 293 -2.22 74.46 58.91
N ASN A 294 -2.74 73.22 58.97
CA ASN A 294 -2.13 72.11 59.70
C ASN A 294 -2.32 70.81 58.87
N PRO A 295 -1.49 70.58 57.84
CA PRO A 295 -1.66 69.43 56.95
C PRO A 295 -1.47 68.12 57.70
N ALA A 296 -2.29 67.12 57.39
CA ALA A 296 -2.17 65.81 58.04
C ALA A 296 -0.81 65.15 57.69
N HIS A 297 -0.16 64.58 58.70
CA HIS A 297 1.11 63.86 58.58
C HIS A 297 1.20 62.89 57.36
N PRO A 298 0.16 62.10 56.99
CA PRO A 298 0.19 61.21 55.82
C PRO A 298 0.41 61.91 54.47
N VAL A 299 0.07 63.20 54.35
CA VAL A 299 0.21 63.98 53.11
C VAL A 299 1.68 64.32 52.84
N PHE A 300 2.43 64.70 53.89
CA PHE A 300 3.88 64.92 53.79
C PHE A 300 4.64 63.63 53.47
N ALA A 301 4.28 62.52 54.13
CA ALA A 301 4.89 61.20 53.88
C ALA A 301 4.65 60.73 52.43
N SER A 302 3.44 60.93 51.90
CA SER A 302 3.10 60.56 50.52
C SER A 302 3.82 61.44 49.49
N ARG A 303 3.93 62.76 49.74
CA ARG A 303 4.67 63.68 48.86
C ARG A 303 6.17 63.41 48.86
N ALA A 304 6.73 63.05 50.01
CA ALA A 304 8.13 62.63 50.11
C ALA A 304 8.41 61.42 49.20
N LEU A 305 7.52 60.43 49.19
CA LEU A 305 7.65 59.26 48.32
C LEU A 305 7.55 59.63 46.83
N MET A 306 6.65 60.54 46.45
CA MET A 306 6.54 61.05 45.07
C MET A 306 7.81 61.74 44.61
N ARG A 307 8.37 62.60 45.46
CA ARG A 307 9.61 63.32 45.18
C ARG A 307 10.79 62.37 45.06
N ALA A 308 10.84 61.32 45.89
CA ALA A 308 11.85 60.28 45.75
C ALA A 308 11.73 59.55 44.39
N ARG A 309 10.51 59.21 43.96
CA ARG A 309 10.25 58.59 42.65
C ARG A 309 10.66 59.48 41.47
N LEU A 310 10.42 60.79 41.59
CA LEU A 310 10.83 61.81 40.61
C LEU A 310 12.33 62.18 40.68
N ARG A 311 13.13 61.47 41.50
CA ARG A 311 14.56 61.73 41.73
C ARG A 311 14.86 63.12 42.32
N ARG A 312 13.89 63.73 43.01
CA ARG A 312 14.01 65.01 43.73
C ARG A 312 14.43 64.74 45.18
N TRP A 313 15.64 64.20 45.34
CA TRP A 313 16.09 63.59 46.60
C TRP A 313 16.11 64.53 47.80
N ASP A 314 16.59 65.76 47.63
CA ASP A 314 16.65 66.76 48.72
C ASP A 314 15.25 67.13 49.24
N ALA A 315 14.32 67.41 48.32
CA ALA A 315 12.94 67.75 48.66
C ALA A 315 12.17 66.57 49.25
N ALA A 316 12.51 65.33 48.85
CA ALA A 316 11.96 64.11 49.42
C ALA A 316 12.41 63.92 50.88
N LEU A 317 13.69 64.17 51.18
CA LEU A 317 14.23 64.07 52.54
C LEU A 317 13.62 65.11 53.47
N GLU A 318 13.48 66.36 53.02
CA GLU A 318 12.88 67.44 53.80
C GLU A 318 11.42 67.12 54.20
N ASP A 319 10.62 66.61 53.26
CA ASP A 319 9.24 66.21 53.53
C ASP A 319 9.15 64.96 54.41
N ALA A 320 10.07 64.00 54.23
CA ALA A 320 10.11 62.80 55.06
C ALA A 320 10.48 63.15 56.51
N GLU A 321 11.42 64.08 56.74
CA GLU A 321 11.78 64.54 58.08
C GLU A 321 10.64 65.31 58.75
N LYS A 322 9.99 66.22 58.03
CA LYS A 322 8.80 66.93 58.52
C LYS A 322 7.66 65.97 58.90
N ALA A 323 7.46 64.90 58.12
CA ALA A 323 6.50 63.87 58.45
C ALA A 323 6.90 63.13 59.74
N LEU A 324 8.12 62.63 59.81
CA LEU A 324 8.63 61.88 60.98
C LEU A 324 8.61 62.68 62.28
N ASP A 325 8.88 63.99 62.22
CA ASP A 325 8.83 64.91 63.36
C ASP A 325 7.40 65.07 63.91
N THR A 326 6.38 64.88 63.06
CA THR A 326 4.97 65.00 63.43
C THR A 326 4.42 63.69 63.99
N GLN A 327 4.65 62.58 63.28
CA GLN A 327 4.26 61.24 63.70
C GLN A 327 5.13 60.19 62.98
N PRO A 328 5.73 59.21 63.69
CA PRO A 328 6.46 58.14 63.04
C PRO A 328 5.54 57.33 62.10
N SER A 329 5.92 57.20 60.82
CA SER A 329 5.19 56.39 59.85
C SER A 329 6.11 55.58 58.94
N VAL A 330 5.62 54.39 58.56
CA VAL A 330 6.33 53.47 57.67
C VAL A 330 6.64 54.15 56.33
N ILE A 331 5.69 54.88 55.75
CA ILE A 331 5.85 55.57 54.46
C ILE A 331 6.93 56.65 54.51
N ALA A 332 7.01 57.43 55.59
CA ALA A 332 8.02 58.48 55.73
C ALA A 332 9.43 57.92 55.91
N PHE A 333 9.61 56.87 56.72
CA PHE A 333 10.89 56.17 56.83
C PHE A 333 11.31 55.53 55.50
N LEU A 334 10.37 54.98 54.74
CA LEU A 334 10.60 54.42 53.42
C LEU A 334 11.04 55.47 52.39
N ALA A 335 10.31 56.58 52.30
CA ALA A 335 10.69 57.70 51.43
C ALA A 335 12.09 58.23 51.77
N LYS A 336 12.41 58.33 53.06
CA LYS A 336 13.75 58.70 53.56
C LYS A 336 14.82 57.71 53.12
N SER A 337 14.58 56.41 53.27
CA SER A 337 15.53 55.37 52.83
C SER A 337 15.74 55.37 51.32
N VAL A 338 14.67 55.45 50.51
CA VAL A 338 14.76 55.50 49.04
C VAL A 338 15.53 56.74 48.57
N ALA A 339 15.30 57.90 49.19
CA ALA A 339 16.02 59.13 48.84
C ALA A 339 17.52 59.08 49.19
N HIS A 340 17.88 58.48 50.34
CA HIS A 340 19.29 58.24 50.68
C HIS A 340 19.96 57.24 49.73
N VAL A 341 19.28 56.16 49.33
CA VAL A 341 19.81 55.25 48.28
C VAL A 341 19.99 55.96 46.95
N GLY A 342 19.04 56.79 46.53
CA GLY A 342 19.14 57.60 45.31
C GLY A 342 20.31 58.58 45.30
N LYS A 343 20.75 59.04 46.47
CA LYS A 343 21.96 59.86 46.65
C LYS A 343 23.26 59.07 46.79
N GLY A 344 23.20 57.74 46.85
CA GLY A 344 24.36 56.88 47.11
C GLY A 344 24.77 56.78 48.59
N GLU A 345 23.95 57.27 49.52
CA GLU A 345 24.21 57.27 50.96
C GLU A 345 23.65 56.00 51.63
N LYS A 346 24.18 54.83 51.26
CA LYS A 346 23.66 53.51 51.68
C LYS A 346 23.56 53.34 53.20
N ASP A 347 24.58 53.76 53.95
CA ASP A 347 24.60 53.64 55.41
C ASP A 347 23.46 54.41 56.10
N LYS A 348 23.11 55.59 55.57
CA LYS A 348 22.00 56.40 56.08
C LYS A 348 20.65 55.78 55.73
N ALA A 349 20.54 55.17 54.54
CA ALA A 349 19.34 54.46 54.13
C ALA A 349 19.05 53.23 55.01
N TYR A 350 20.08 52.44 55.34
CA TYR A 350 19.94 51.28 56.21
C TYR A 350 19.59 51.67 57.64
N ARG A 351 20.24 52.71 58.19
CA ARG A 351 19.88 53.25 59.51
C ARG A 351 18.43 53.71 59.58
N ALA A 352 17.92 54.35 58.52
CA ALA A 352 16.51 54.78 58.48
C ALA A 352 15.54 53.58 58.49
N CYS A 353 15.89 52.46 57.83
CA CYS A 353 15.13 51.21 57.93
C CYS A 353 15.21 50.59 59.33
N ASP A 354 16.39 50.56 59.94
CA ASP A 354 16.61 49.99 61.28
C ASP A 354 15.83 50.76 62.35
N ILE A 355 15.80 52.10 62.27
CA ILE A 355 14.99 52.94 63.16
C ILE A 355 13.49 52.68 62.96
N ALA A 356 13.05 52.41 61.73
CA ALA A 356 11.66 52.04 61.48
C ALA A 356 11.29 50.71 62.14
N PHE A 357 12.20 49.73 62.21
CA PHE A 357 11.96 48.46 62.92
C PHE A 357 11.73 48.64 64.42
N GLU A 358 12.43 49.57 65.05
CA GLU A 358 12.29 49.83 66.49
C GLU A 358 10.92 50.46 66.84
N HIS A 359 10.27 51.12 65.87
CA HIS A 359 9.02 51.88 66.09
C HIS A 359 7.72 51.08 65.83
N PHE A 360 7.74 49.97 65.09
CA PHE A 360 6.51 49.23 64.70
C PHE A 360 6.51 47.77 65.21
N HIS A 361 5.39 47.32 65.82
CA HIS A 361 5.24 45.96 66.38
C HIS A 361 4.62 44.91 65.42
N SER A 362 4.53 43.66 65.90
CA SER A 362 4.53 42.35 65.21
C SER A 362 3.72 42.13 63.92
N SER A 363 2.77 42.99 63.54
CA SER A 363 2.00 42.85 62.30
C SER A 363 2.73 43.40 61.05
N HIS A 364 3.69 44.32 61.20
CA HIS A 364 4.38 44.97 60.07
C HIS A 364 5.86 44.58 59.89
N VAL A 365 6.43 43.82 60.82
CA VAL A 365 7.88 43.49 60.85
C VAL A 365 8.30 42.72 59.59
N THR A 366 7.53 41.73 59.15
CA THR A 366 7.84 40.93 57.95
C THR A 366 7.79 41.78 56.68
N PHE A 367 6.86 42.74 56.58
CA PHE A 367 6.78 43.67 55.44
C PHE A 367 7.98 44.62 55.42
N LEU A 368 8.38 45.17 56.57
CA LEU A 368 9.57 46.02 56.67
C LEU A 368 10.86 45.28 56.30
N LEU A 369 10.98 43.98 56.63
CA LEU A 369 12.14 43.16 56.23
C LEU A 369 12.18 42.96 54.71
N LEU A 370 11.02 42.75 54.09
CA LEU A 370 10.89 42.66 52.65
C LEU A 370 11.30 43.97 51.96
N ILE A 371 10.86 45.12 52.48
CA ILE A 371 11.26 46.41 51.90
C ILE A 371 12.75 46.70 52.13
N LYS A 372 13.33 46.32 53.27
CA LYS A 372 14.78 46.43 53.49
C LYS A 372 15.56 45.61 52.46
N ALA A 373 15.09 44.42 52.09
CA ALA A 373 15.69 43.62 51.03
C ALA A 373 15.58 44.31 49.65
N ILE A 374 14.43 44.89 49.32
CA ILE A 374 14.22 45.70 48.11
C ILE A 374 15.18 46.88 48.04
N ILE A 375 15.38 47.59 49.16
CA ILE A 375 16.29 48.75 49.24
C ILE A 375 17.75 48.32 49.04
N VAL A 376 18.16 47.16 49.59
CA VAL A 376 19.50 46.57 49.35
C VAL A 376 19.67 46.21 47.87
N PHE A 377 18.61 45.69 47.24
CA PHE A 377 18.62 45.41 45.81
C PHE A 377 18.83 46.69 45.00
N MET A 378 18.08 47.76 45.30
CA MET A 378 18.21 49.06 44.65
C MET A 378 19.58 49.73 44.88
N ALA A 379 20.28 49.38 45.96
CA ALA A 379 21.64 49.82 46.24
C ALA A 379 22.72 49.08 45.41
N GLY A 380 22.33 48.13 44.55
CA GLY A 380 23.22 47.35 43.69
C GLY A 380 23.80 46.08 44.33
N GLU A 381 23.34 45.71 45.53
CA GLU A 381 23.82 44.53 46.28
C GLU A 381 22.86 43.35 46.07
N HIS A 382 22.72 42.93 44.80
CA HIS A 382 21.71 41.96 44.39
C HIS A 382 21.78 40.59 45.11
N PRO A 383 22.96 39.98 45.36
CA PRO A 383 23.03 38.68 46.05
C PRO A 383 22.58 38.74 47.51
N ASP A 384 22.98 39.80 48.23
CA ASP A 384 22.59 40.00 49.63
C ASP A 384 21.09 40.27 49.74
N ALA A 385 20.53 41.09 48.83
CA ALA A 385 19.10 41.32 48.75
C ALA A 385 18.28 40.02 48.54
N ILE A 386 18.71 39.18 47.60
CA ILE A 386 18.01 37.91 47.29
C ILE A 386 18.09 36.95 48.49
N SER A 387 19.26 36.83 49.13
CA SER A 387 19.43 35.99 50.32
C SER A 387 18.49 36.40 51.46
N ARG A 388 18.31 37.72 51.66
CA ARG A 388 17.38 38.23 52.68
C ARG A 388 15.92 37.90 52.37
N VAL A 389 15.55 37.83 51.08
CA VAL A 389 14.20 37.39 50.68
C VAL A 389 14.04 35.87 50.85
N ASP A 390 15.09 35.08 50.59
CA ASP A 390 15.08 33.63 50.85
C ASP A 390 14.89 33.33 52.34
N ASP A 391 15.60 34.06 53.22
CA ASP A 391 15.44 33.94 54.67
C ASP A 391 14.01 34.30 55.13
N LEU A 392 13.39 35.29 54.47
CA LEU A 392 11.99 35.68 54.72
C LEU A 392 10.99 34.60 54.26
N ILE A 393 11.23 33.99 53.10
CA ILE A 393 10.41 32.89 52.58
C ILE A 393 10.50 31.67 53.52
N ALA A 394 11.68 31.36 54.05
CA ALA A 394 11.89 30.23 54.95
C ALA A 394 11.24 30.42 56.34
N THR A 395 11.06 31.67 56.79
CA THR A 395 10.58 31.98 58.13
C THR A 395 9.07 32.14 58.24
N VAL A 396 8.35 32.46 57.14
CA VAL A 396 6.91 32.71 57.16
C VAL A 396 6.19 31.77 56.19
N SER A 397 5.47 30.78 56.72
CA SER A 397 4.73 29.81 55.90
C SER A 397 3.62 30.50 55.08
N PHE A 398 3.73 30.42 53.76
CA PHE A 398 2.79 30.96 52.75
C PHE A 398 2.70 32.50 52.65
N ASN A 399 3.71 33.14 52.06
CA ASN A 399 3.62 34.53 51.58
C ASN A 399 3.89 34.64 50.08
N SER A 400 2.81 34.67 49.30
CA SER A 400 2.80 34.87 47.84
C SER A 400 3.50 36.16 47.39
N ILE A 401 3.57 37.18 48.26
CA ILE A 401 4.21 38.48 47.99
C ILE A 401 5.75 38.38 47.85
N CYS A 402 6.41 37.60 48.72
CA CYS A 402 7.86 37.46 48.70
C CYS A 402 8.35 36.78 47.42
N TYR A 403 7.61 35.79 46.92
CA TYR A 403 7.89 35.10 45.68
C TYR A 403 7.80 36.02 44.45
N VAL A 404 6.80 36.89 44.39
CA VAL A 404 6.65 37.86 43.27
C VAL A 404 7.75 38.92 43.29
N VAL A 405 8.09 39.44 44.47
CA VAL A 405 9.20 40.38 44.63
C VAL A 405 10.52 39.73 44.19
N GLN A 406 10.76 38.49 44.59
CA GLN A 406 11.95 37.74 44.20
C GLN A 406 11.99 37.45 42.69
N ALA A 407 10.85 37.09 42.09
CA ALA A 407 10.73 36.91 40.65
C ALA A 407 11.09 38.19 39.88
N TYR A 408 10.61 39.35 40.36
CA TYR A 408 10.93 40.64 39.75
C TYR A 408 12.41 41.02 39.90
N MET A 409 13.02 40.75 41.06
CA MET A 409 14.47 40.94 41.26
C MET A 409 15.29 40.11 40.27
N TYR A 410 14.90 38.85 40.04
CA TYR A 410 15.54 38.00 39.05
C TYR A 410 15.32 38.48 37.61
N LEU A 411 14.13 39.01 37.27
CA LEU A 411 13.87 39.65 35.98
C LEU A 411 14.82 40.84 35.73
N LEU A 412 14.94 41.76 36.69
CA LEU A 412 15.82 42.93 36.58
C LEU A 412 17.29 42.53 36.43
N ARG A 413 17.72 41.53 37.21
CA ARG A 413 19.07 40.97 37.10
C ARG A 413 19.31 40.35 35.72
N GLY A 414 18.36 39.58 35.19
CA GLY A 414 18.44 38.98 33.86
C GLY A 414 18.50 40.02 32.74
N ASN A 415 17.72 41.09 32.82
CA ASN A 415 17.77 42.20 31.85
C ASN A 415 19.15 42.88 31.82
N SER A 416 19.72 43.17 32.99
CA SER A 416 21.07 43.73 33.09
C SER A 416 22.14 42.79 32.50
N GLN A 417 22.00 41.47 32.70
CA GLN A 417 22.91 40.48 32.12
C GLN A 417 22.78 40.39 30.60
N MET A 418 21.57 40.52 30.05
CA MET A 418 21.32 40.59 28.61
C MET A 418 22.01 41.81 27.97
N GLU A 419 21.89 42.98 28.60
CA GLU A 419 22.57 44.21 28.15
C GLU A 419 24.11 44.09 28.18
N CYS A 420 24.64 43.30 29.12
CA CYS A 420 26.07 43.03 29.23
C CYS A 420 26.55 41.85 28.34
N GLY A 421 25.70 41.26 27.50
CA GLY A 421 26.05 40.13 26.62
C GLY A 421 26.24 38.77 27.31
N HIS A 422 25.85 38.63 28.58
CA HIS A 422 25.98 37.39 29.36
C HIS A 422 24.70 36.55 29.25
N HIS A 423 24.45 35.98 28.07
CA HIS A 423 23.18 35.30 27.74
C HIS A 423 22.86 34.09 28.63
N ASP A 424 23.83 33.21 28.94
CA ASP A 424 23.60 32.06 29.83
C ASP A 424 23.26 32.47 31.26
N GLY A 425 23.91 33.53 31.76
CA GLY A 425 23.61 34.10 33.07
C GLY A 425 22.20 34.69 33.12
N ALA A 426 21.75 35.33 32.04
CA ALA A 426 20.41 35.87 31.91
C ALA A 426 19.35 34.76 31.86
N ILE A 427 19.58 33.69 31.10
CA ILE A 427 18.69 32.50 31.03
C ILE A 427 18.47 31.94 32.44
N GLN A 428 19.56 31.72 33.20
CA GLN A 428 19.46 31.20 34.56
C GLN A 428 18.65 32.13 35.48
N SER A 429 18.81 33.45 35.34
CA SER A 429 18.03 34.43 36.10
C SER A 429 16.55 34.38 35.72
N PHE A 430 16.19 34.30 34.44
CA PHE A 430 14.79 34.22 34.01
C PHE A 430 14.12 32.88 34.37
N GLU A 431 14.83 31.75 34.27
CA GLU A 431 14.33 30.45 34.72
C GLU A 431 14.02 30.45 36.22
N ARG A 432 14.90 31.06 37.03
CA ARG A 432 14.65 31.27 38.47
C ARG A 432 13.45 32.18 38.70
N ALA A 433 13.32 33.27 37.96
CA ALA A 433 12.16 34.16 38.04
C ALA A 433 10.85 33.42 37.72
N GLN A 434 10.85 32.58 36.69
CA GLN A 434 9.69 31.79 36.28
C GLN A 434 9.32 30.74 37.34
N ALA A 435 10.30 30.09 37.96
CA ALA A 435 10.06 29.09 39.00
C ALA A 435 9.30 29.66 40.20
N GLN A 436 9.60 30.90 40.59
CA GLN A 436 8.92 31.58 41.72
C GLN A 436 7.48 31.99 41.40
N MET A 437 7.10 32.09 40.13
CA MET A 437 5.76 32.54 39.70
C MET A 437 4.71 31.42 39.64
N ARG A 438 5.08 30.15 39.87
CA ARG A 438 4.14 29.00 39.74
C ARG A 438 2.97 29.02 40.72
N ASP A 439 3.06 29.77 41.82
CA ASP A 439 2.10 29.71 42.95
C ASP A 439 1.37 31.04 43.23
N TYR A 440 1.41 32.02 42.32
CA TYR A 440 0.82 33.34 42.57
C TYR A 440 -0.62 33.49 42.06
N LEU A 441 -1.58 33.56 42.98
CA LEU A 441 -2.99 33.94 42.78
C LEU A 441 -3.40 35.17 43.63
N GLY A 442 -2.40 35.98 44.04
CA GLY A 442 -2.57 37.04 45.04
C GLY A 442 -3.07 38.40 44.50
N PRO A 443 -3.60 39.28 45.39
CA PRO A 443 -4.09 40.62 45.04
C PRO A 443 -2.98 41.51 44.45
N PRO A 444 -3.31 42.60 43.73
CA PRO A 444 -2.30 43.51 43.18
C PRO A 444 -1.39 44.07 44.29
N LEU A 445 -0.06 43.98 44.09
CA LEU A 445 0.98 44.48 45.02
C LEU A 445 1.10 46.00 44.95
N PHE A 446 0.04 46.67 45.39
CA PHE A 446 -0.12 48.09 45.22
C PHE A 446 0.96 48.87 45.96
N ALA A 447 1.21 48.58 47.25
CA ALA A 447 2.19 49.28 48.08
C ALA A 447 3.64 49.04 47.65
N ILE A 448 3.97 47.88 47.08
CA ILE A 448 5.34 47.62 46.60
C ILE A 448 5.59 48.30 45.25
N SER A 449 4.61 48.24 44.33
CA SER A 449 4.63 49.00 43.08
C SER A 449 4.78 50.50 43.35
N LEU A 450 4.09 50.97 44.38
CA LEU A 450 4.19 52.30 44.96
C LEU A 450 5.62 52.76 45.25
N ILE A 451 6.34 51.93 46.00
CA ILE A 451 7.64 52.26 46.57
C ILE A 451 8.73 52.19 45.48
N THR A 452 8.61 51.20 44.60
CA THR A 452 9.68 50.79 43.68
C THR A 452 9.46 51.25 42.23
N GLY A 453 8.21 51.45 41.83
CA GLY A 453 7.76 51.58 40.45
C GLY A 453 7.76 50.31 39.64
N TRP A 454 7.87 49.16 40.30
CA TRP A 454 7.86 47.87 39.62
C TRP A 454 6.45 47.59 39.09
N LYS A 455 6.37 47.31 37.79
CA LYS A 455 5.12 46.93 37.13
C LYS A 455 4.97 45.41 37.22
N PHE A 456 4.06 44.95 38.07
CA PHE A 456 3.78 43.52 38.25
C PHE A 456 2.75 42.97 37.26
N ASP A 457 2.10 43.85 36.49
CA ASP A 457 1.14 43.48 35.45
C ASP A 457 1.81 42.57 34.41
N ASN A 458 1.17 41.44 34.10
CA ASN A 458 1.65 40.44 33.15
C ASN A 458 3.10 39.96 33.39
N LEU A 459 3.62 40.06 34.62
CA LEU A 459 5.03 39.73 34.93
C LEU A 459 5.43 38.32 34.47
N GLY A 460 4.55 37.33 34.60
CA GLY A 460 4.79 35.97 34.12
C GLY A 460 4.93 35.85 32.60
N ILE A 461 4.24 36.70 31.84
CA ILE A 461 4.37 36.80 30.38
C ILE A 461 5.69 37.49 30.04
N THR A 462 6.01 38.62 30.69
CA THR A 462 7.25 39.37 30.45
C THR A 462 8.50 38.54 30.74
N ILE A 463 8.53 37.78 31.84
CA ILE A 463 9.65 36.88 32.18
C ILE A 463 9.88 35.86 31.06
N ARG A 464 8.81 35.27 30.54
CA ARG A 464 8.91 34.25 29.49
C ARG A 464 9.26 34.83 28.12
N GLN A 465 8.80 36.04 27.80
CA GLN A 465 9.24 36.76 26.61
C GLN A 465 10.76 37.01 26.65
N ARG A 466 11.27 37.51 27.79
CA ARG A 466 12.71 37.74 27.97
C ARG A 466 13.53 36.45 27.98
N LEU A 467 13.00 35.37 28.55
CA LEU A 467 13.63 34.04 28.47
C LEU A 467 13.73 33.56 27.01
N CYS A 468 12.65 33.71 26.24
CA CYS A 468 12.61 33.35 24.82
C CYS A 468 13.66 34.13 23.99
N GLU A 469 13.77 35.44 24.22
CA GLU A 469 14.80 36.29 23.58
C GLU A 469 16.21 35.88 23.99
N ALA A 470 16.44 35.58 25.26
CA ALA A 470 17.74 35.17 25.78
C ALA A 470 18.19 33.82 25.21
N LEU A 471 17.28 32.84 25.10
CA LEU A 471 17.52 31.54 24.47
C LEU A 471 17.91 31.70 22.99
N TYR A 472 17.21 32.58 22.26
CA TYR A 472 17.53 32.83 20.86
C TYR A 472 18.89 33.52 20.70
N ALA A 473 19.19 34.53 21.54
CA ALA A 473 20.47 35.25 21.53
C ALA A 473 21.66 34.34 21.87
N ALA A 474 21.46 33.33 22.72
CA ALA A 474 22.44 32.30 23.06
C ALA A 474 22.65 31.24 21.95
N GLY A 475 21.88 31.28 20.85
CA GLY A 475 21.93 30.30 19.77
C GLY A 475 21.14 29.00 20.05
N ARG A 476 20.38 28.93 21.16
CA ARG A 476 19.52 27.80 21.53
C ARG A 476 18.16 27.91 20.84
N THR A 477 18.17 27.92 19.50
CA THR A 477 16.99 28.24 18.66
C THR A 477 15.82 27.28 18.85
N ASN A 478 16.07 25.99 19.09
CA ASN A 478 15.02 25.00 19.34
C ASN A 478 14.29 25.25 20.67
N ASP A 479 15.04 25.61 21.71
CA ASP A 479 14.48 25.91 23.03
C ASP A 479 13.70 27.22 22.99
N ALA A 480 14.22 28.21 22.26
CA ALA A 480 13.53 29.48 22.02
C ALA A 480 12.21 29.28 21.27
N ALA A 481 12.20 28.45 20.21
CA ALA A 481 10.99 28.19 19.42
C ALA A 481 9.91 27.45 20.22
N LYS A 482 10.29 26.50 21.09
CA LYS A 482 9.37 25.85 22.04
C LYS A 482 8.79 26.86 23.03
N CYS A 483 9.66 27.67 23.66
CA CYS A 483 9.24 28.72 24.57
C CYS A 483 8.26 29.70 23.91
N PHE A 484 8.51 30.06 22.65
CA PHE A 484 7.63 30.91 21.85
C PHE A 484 6.27 30.26 21.58
N HIS A 485 6.25 28.99 21.19
CA HIS A 485 5.02 28.24 20.93
C HIS A 485 4.14 28.17 22.19
N ASP A 486 4.73 27.78 23.32
CA ASP A 486 4.02 27.71 24.61
C ASP A 486 3.43 29.08 24.97
N LEU A 487 4.22 30.15 24.84
CA LEU A 487 3.78 31.52 25.10
C LEU A 487 2.62 31.94 24.16
N LYS A 488 2.71 31.61 22.87
CA LYS A 488 1.67 31.93 21.87
C LYS A 488 0.34 31.24 22.18
N THR A 489 0.36 30.01 22.70
CA THR A 489 -0.87 29.30 23.09
C THR A 489 -1.58 29.94 24.29
N GLU A 490 -0.82 30.56 25.20
CA GLU A 490 -1.36 31.22 26.39
C GLU A 490 -1.84 32.66 26.14
N LEU A 491 -1.25 33.36 25.16
CA LEU A 491 -1.43 34.81 24.97
C LEU A 491 -2.81 35.28 24.45
N GLY A 492 -3.72 34.37 24.09
CA GLY A 492 -5.17 34.62 24.06
C GLY A 492 -5.72 35.87 23.34
N GLY A 493 -4.96 36.55 22.48
CA GLY A 493 -5.41 37.74 21.74
C GLY A 493 -5.18 39.11 22.41
N HIS A 494 -4.25 39.25 23.37
CA HIS A 494 -3.88 40.57 23.90
C HIS A 494 -2.99 41.39 22.93
N ASP A 495 -3.49 42.53 22.45
CA ASP A 495 -2.88 43.37 21.38
C ASP A 495 -1.40 43.74 21.64
N ASP A 496 -1.00 44.11 22.87
CA ASP A 496 0.37 44.55 23.17
C ASP A 496 1.44 43.45 23.02
N HIS A 497 1.03 42.18 23.09
CA HIS A 497 1.94 41.03 22.96
C HIS A 497 1.96 40.43 21.55
N LEU A 498 1.00 40.82 20.69
CA LEU A 498 0.95 40.43 19.28
C LEU A 498 2.08 41.10 18.46
N GLU A 499 2.45 42.34 18.76
CA GLU A 499 3.56 43.02 18.08
C GLU A 499 4.91 42.32 18.33
N TRP A 500 5.18 41.95 19.59
CA TRP A 500 6.38 41.17 19.94
C TRP A 500 6.37 39.82 19.22
N ALA A 501 5.24 39.11 19.24
CA ALA A 501 5.14 37.80 18.62
C ALA A 501 5.34 37.86 17.10
N HIS A 502 4.83 38.91 16.45
CA HIS A 502 5.04 39.16 15.03
C HIS A 502 6.52 39.48 14.72
N ALA A 503 7.15 40.33 15.52
CA ALA A 503 8.58 40.67 15.37
C ALA A 503 9.48 39.43 15.55
N PHE A 504 9.21 38.61 16.57
CA PHE A 504 9.97 37.38 16.83
C PHE A 504 9.78 36.32 15.72
N GLY A 505 8.56 36.22 15.17
CA GLY A 505 8.25 35.30 14.07
C GLY A 505 9.01 35.56 12.77
N GLN A 506 9.56 36.77 12.56
CA GLN A 506 10.40 37.07 11.39
C GLN A 506 11.67 36.21 11.30
N HIS A 507 12.13 35.66 12.42
CA HIS A 507 13.26 34.73 12.45
C HIS A 507 13.00 33.40 11.73
N SER A 508 11.72 33.04 11.48
CA SER A 508 11.34 31.85 10.71
C SER A 508 11.96 31.81 9.31
N LYS A 509 11.99 32.95 8.59
CA LYS A 509 12.54 33.02 7.23
C LYS A 509 14.03 32.70 7.17
N LYS A 510 14.78 33.09 8.21
CA LYS A 510 16.21 32.79 8.31
C LYS A 510 16.44 31.29 8.50
N LEU A 511 15.59 30.63 9.29
CA LEU A 511 15.66 29.18 9.50
C LEU A 511 15.23 28.40 8.26
N GLU A 512 14.24 28.89 7.51
CA GLU A 512 13.86 28.30 6.22
C GLU A 512 15.06 28.29 5.26
N HIS A 513 15.77 29.41 5.11
CA HIS A 513 16.98 29.48 4.26
C HIS A 513 18.09 28.54 4.74
N LEU A 514 18.29 28.39 6.05
CA LEU A 514 19.24 27.42 6.62
C LEU A 514 18.82 25.98 6.30
N GLY A 515 17.53 25.69 6.37
CA GLY A 515 16.95 24.41 5.97
C GLY A 515 17.17 24.11 4.48
N ASP A 516 16.92 25.09 3.61
CA ASP A 516 17.16 24.98 2.16
C ASP A 516 18.64 24.70 1.87
N THR A 517 19.55 25.44 2.50
CA THR A 517 21.01 25.24 2.37
C THR A 517 21.45 23.85 2.84
N ALA A 518 20.83 23.32 3.90
CA ALA A 518 21.11 21.98 4.41
C ALA A 518 20.54 20.89 3.47
N ALA A 519 19.34 21.09 2.93
CA ALA A 519 18.71 20.19 1.98
C ALA A 519 19.51 20.08 0.67
N ASP A 520 19.97 21.21 0.12
CA ASP A 520 20.83 21.26 -1.07
C ASP A 520 22.18 20.57 -0.85
N ALA A 521 22.67 20.58 0.40
CA ALA A 521 23.88 19.87 0.81
C ALA A 521 23.64 18.38 1.16
N LEU A 522 22.45 17.84 0.91
CA LEU A 522 22.02 16.47 1.26
C LEU A 522 22.10 16.15 2.77
N ARG A 523 22.14 17.17 3.64
CA ARG A 523 22.09 17.03 5.09
C ARG A 523 20.65 17.08 5.58
N HIS A 524 19.89 16.04 5.26
CA HIS A 524 18.44 16.01 5.45
C HIS A 524 18.01 16.12 6.92
N ASP A 525 18.74 15.55 7.88
CA ASP A 525 18.42 15.67 9.31
C ASP A 525 18.57 17.10 9.85
N GLU A 526 19.61 17.81 9.40
CA GLU A 526 19.81 19.23 9.73
C GLU A 526 18.70 20.08 9.09
N ALA A 527 18.34 19.79 7.84
CA ALA A 527 17.25 20.47 7.14
C ALA A 527 15.91 20.27 7.88
N ILE A 528 15.59 19.04 8.27
CA ILE A 528 14.38 18.70 9.05
C ILE A 528 14.35 19.47 10.37
N SER A 529 15.49 19.54 11.08
CA SER A 529 15.58 20.31 12.32
C SER A 529 15.30 21.79 12.05
N HIS A 530 15.92 22.39 11.05
CA HIS A 530 15.72 23.80 10.73
C HIS A 530 14.29 24.12 10.29
N TYR A 531 13.67 23.28 9.45
CA TYR A 531 12.28 23.45 9.04
C TYR A 531 11.30 23.26 10.21
N THR A 532 11.56 22.31 11.10
CA THR A 532 10.73 22.10 12.30
C THR A 532 10.78 23.31 13.22
N THR A 533 11.97 23.87 13.44
CA THR A 533 12.14 25.09 14.23
C THR A 533 11.52 26.31 13.55
N ALA A 534 11.58 26.40 12.22
CA ALA A 534 10.90 27.43 11.46
C ALA A 534 9.38 27.36 11.67
N LEU A 535 8.78 26.16 11.55
CA LEU A 535 7.33 25.97 11.73
C LEU A 535 6.81 26.44 13.08
N TYR A 536 7.57 26.25 14.16
CA TYR A 536 7.21 26.78 15.49
C TYR A 536 7.16 28.32 15.54
N LEU A 537 7.92 29.00 14.69
CA LEU A 537 8.03 30.47 14.66
C LEU A 537 7.09 31.12 13.62
N VAL A 538 6.48 30.34 12.74
CA VAL A 538 5.61 30.85 11.68
C VAL A 538 4.36 31.55 12.26
N SER A 539 4.11 32.76 11.78
CA SER A 539 2.87 33.51 12.02
C SER A 539 1.87 33.44 10.85
N SER A 540 2.31 33.06 9.63
CA SER A 540 1.50 33.02 8.41
C SER A 540 1.84 31.82 7.48
N SER A 541 0.81 31.24 6.86
CA SER A 541 0.80 30.02 6.00
C SER A 541 2.05 29.10 6.03
N PRO A 542 2.04 28.01 6.82
CA PRO A 542 3.19 27.10 6.97
C PRO A 542 3.38 26.13 5.79
N GLN A 543 2.53 26.19 4.76
CA GLN A 543 2.44 25.22 3.67
C GLN A 543 3.78 24.95 2.98
N ALA A 544 4.51 26.02 2.61
CA ALA A 544 5.78 25.90 1.89
C ALA A 544 6.85 25.15 2.71
N ILE A 545 6.91 25.40 4.02
CA ILE A 545 7.89 24.77 4.91
C ILE A 545 7.51 23.31 5.17
N LEU A 546 6.22 23.00 5.31
CA LEU A 546 5.74 21.61 5.44
C LEU A 546 6.05 20.78 4.19
N ILE A 547 5.85 21.34 2.99
CA ILE A 547 6.21 20.71 1.71
C ILE A 547 7.72 20.38 1.68
N LYS A 548 8.56 21.35 2.04
CA LYS A 548 10.03 21.19 2.08
C LYS A 548 10.47 20.16 3.11
N ARG A 549 9.91 20.19 4.32
CA ARG A 549 10.20 19.24 5.39
C ARG A 549 9.78 17.83 5.01
N SER A 550 8.60 17.67 4.41
CA SER A 550 8.12 16.36 3.97
C SER A 550 9.00 15.75 2.89
N LYS A 551 9.48 16.55 1.93
CA LYS A 551 10.49 16.10 0.95
C LYS A 551 11.77 15.61 1.62
N ALA A 552 12.24 16.29 2.67
CA ALA A 552 13.39 15.84 3.45
C ALA A 552 13.11 14.54 4.22
N TRP A 553 11.92 14.36 4.79
CA TRP A 553 11.50 13.09 5.42
C TRP A 553 11.45 11.93 4.42
N LEU A 554 10.98 12.17 3.18
CA LEU A 554 10.97 11.17 2.12
C LEU A 554 12.38 10.75 1.68
N ALA A 555 13.36 11.63 1.81
CA ALA A 555 14.77 11.34 1.51
C ALA A 555 15.45 10.50 2.60
N THR A 556 15.06 10.68 3.88
CA THR A 556 15.57 9.87 5.00
C THR A 556 14.86 8.54 5.19
N GLY A 557 13.77 8.29 4.45
CA GLY A 557 12.95 7.08 4.59
C GLY A 557 11.98 7.13 5.77
N SER A 558 11.61 8.32 6.25
CA SER A 558 10.62 8.52 7.32
C SER A 558 9.24 8.83 6.74
N TRP A 559 8.63 7.85 6.07
CA TRP A 559 7.39 8.06 5.28
C TRP A 559 6.15 8.41 6.13
N LYS A 560 6.07 7.98 7.39
CA LYS A 560 4.95 8.33 8.28
C LYS A 560 4.92 9.83 8.60
N GLN A 561 6.07 10.38 8.96
CA GLN A 561 6.23 11.81 9.22
C GLN A 561 6.00 12.64 7.95
N ALA A 562 6.45 12.15 6.79
CA ALA A 562 6.15 12.78 5.51
C ALA A 562 4.64 12.81 5.21
N LEU A 563 3.92 11.73 5.53
CA LEU A 563 2.47 11.63 5.37
C LEU A 563 1.71 12.57 6.32
N ASP A 564 2.18 12.72 7.56
CA ASP A 564 1.61 13.67 8.52
C ASP A 564 1.73 15.11 7.99
N ASP A 565 2.92 15.50 7.52
CA ASP A 565 3.16 16.80 6.89
C ASP A 565 2.27 17.01 5.66
N ALA A 566 2.09 15.98 4.83
CA ALA A 566 1.26 16.05 3.63
C ALA A 566 -0.23 16.26 3.97
N ASN A 567 -0.75 15.55 4.97
CA ASN A 567 -2.12 15.72 5.43
C ASN A 567 -2.35 17.10 6.04
N GLU A 568 -1.34 17.67 6.72
CA GLU A 568 -1.40 19.04 7.24
C GLU A 568 -1.44 20.06 6.10
N VAL A 569 -0.62 19.90 5.05
CA VAL A 569 -0.67 20.75 3.84
C VAL A 569 -2.05 20.69 3.19
N ILE A 570 -2.63 19.49 3.02
CA ILE A 570 -3.96 19.32 2.43
C ILE A 570 -5.05 19.96 3.31
N ALA A 571 -4.93 19.88 4.63
CA ALA A 571 -5.87 20.52 5.55
C ALA A 571 -5.82 22.06 5.46
N LEU A 572 -4.66 22.62 5.15
CA LEU A 572 -4.45 24.07 5.01
C LEU A 572 -4.81 24.61 3.62
N ASP A 573 -4.57 23.83 2.57
CA ASP A 573 -4.90 24.19 1.18
C ASP A 573 -5.42 22.97 0.39
N PRO A 574 -6.70 22.60 0.59
CA PRO A 574 -7.30 21.46 -0.09
C PRO A 574 -7.23 21.46 -1.64
N PRO A 575 -7.30 22.61 -2.35
CA PRO A 575 -7.15 22.62 -3.80
C PRO A 575 -5.69 22.47 -4.28
N SER A 576 -4.68 22.57 -3.40
CA SER A 576 -3.27 22.47 -3.79
C SER A 576 -2.91 21.06 -4.26
N PRO A 577 -2.32 20.88 -5.46
CA PRO A 577 -1.89 19.55 -5.93
C PRO A 577 -0.68 19.02 -5.16
N TRP A 578 0.16 19.90 -4.62
CA TRP A 578 1.45 19.56 -4.00
C TRP A 578 1.31 18.74 -2.71
N GLY A 579 0.23 18.95 -1.95
CA GLY A 579 -0.07 18.12 -0.78
C GLY A 579 -0.37 16.67 -1.16
N TYR A 580 -1.11 16.47 -2.27
CA TYR A 580 -1.45 15.13 -2.77
C TYR A 580 -0.25 14.44 -3.42
N GLU A 581 0.64 15.17 -4.09
CA GLU A 581 1.91 14.61 -4.63
C GLU A 581 2.77 14.00 -3.53
N ILE A 582 2.95 14.73 -2.43
CA ILE A 582 3.75 14.26 -1.30
C ILE A 582 3.06 13.09 -0.60
N LYS A 583 1.73 13.18 -0.42
CA LYS A 583 0.93 12.09 0.15
C LYS A 583 1.06 10.81 -0.66
N HIS A 584 0.97 10.91 -1.99
CA HIS A 584 1.23 9.80 -2.90
C HIS A 584 2.63 9.22 -2.70
N ALA A 585 3.67 10.05 -2.72
CA ALA A 585 5.05 9.59 -2.59
C ALA A 585 5.33 8.90 -1.24
N ALA A 586 4.73 9.40 -0.16
CA ALA A 586 4.83 8.81 1.18
C ALA A 586 4.12 7.44 1.25
N LEU A 587 2.90 7.33 0.71
CA LEU A 587 2.13 6.09 0.69
C LEU A 587 2.77 5.03 -0.21
N HIS A 588 3.24 5.42 -1.39
CA HIS A 588 3.93 4.52 -2.33
C HIS A 588 5.21 3.95 -1.72
N LYS A 589 6.08 4.79 -1.15
CA LYS A 589 7.29 4.32 -0.44
C LYS A 589 6.98 3.53 0.83
N GLY A 590 5.84 3.82 1.47
CA GLY A 590 5.35 3.11 2.66
C GLY A 590 4.71 1.75 2.37
N GLY A 591 4.49 1.39 1.09
CA GLY A 591 3.85 0.13 0.68
C GLY A 591 2.32 0.13 0.70
N ASP A 592 1.69 1.29 0.95
CA ASP A 592 0.23 1.44 0.93
C ASP A 592 -0.23 1.90 -0.46
N TYR A 593 -0.15 0.97 -1.41
CA TYR A 593 -0.35 1.28 -2.83
C TYR A 593 -1.79 1.65 -3.18
N ASP A 594 -2.79 1.08 -2.51
CA ASP A 594 -4.20 1.39 -2.77
C ASP A 594 -4.49 2.88 -2.48
N ASN A 595 -4.07 3.36 -1.31
CA ASN A 595 -4.23 4.77 -0.95
C ASN A 595 -3.30 5.67 -1.79
N ALA A 596 -2.14 5.17 -2.21
CA ALA A 596 -1.26 5.90 -3.13
C ALA A 596 -1.93 6.14 -4.49
N ILE A 597 -2.60 5.14 -5.06
CA ILE A 597 -3.34 5.29 -6.34
C ILE A 597 -4.40 6.39 -6.23
N VAL A 598 -5.21 6.35 -5.17
CA VAL A 598 -6.24 7.36 -4.93
C VAL A 598 -5.64 8.76 -4.77
N ALA A 599 -4.54 8.88 -4.02
CA ALA A 599 -3.84 10.15 -3.85
C ALA A 599 -3.26 10.68 -5.18
N PHE A 600 -2.75 9.79 -6.03
CA PHE A 600 -2.21 10.16 -7.35
C PHE A 600 -3.32 10.59 -8.31
N GLU A 601 -4.44 9.88 -8.38
CA GLU A 601 -5.59 10.29 -9.19
C GLU A 601 -6.13 11.65 -8.73
N THR A 602 -6.25 11.84 -7.40
CA THR A 602 -6.67 13.12 -6.83
C THR A 602 -5.69 14.25 -7.20
N MET A 603 -4.37 13.98 -7.13
CA MET A 603 -3.34 14.93 -7.54
C MET A 603 -3.52 15.34 -9.01
N LEU A 604 -3.71 14.39 -9.92
CA LEU A 604 -3.91 14.67 -11.35
C LEU A 604 -5.18 15.49 -11.60
N THR A 605 -6.28 15.17 -10.92
CA THR A 605 -7.51 15.98 -10.99
C THR A 605 -7.25 17.41 -10.53
N LYS A 606 -6.52 17.61 -9.42
CA LYS A 606 -6.19 18.95 -8.91
C LYS A 606 -5.24 19.72 -9.81
N LEU A 607 -4.30 19.05 -10.47
CA LEU A 607 -3.43 19.66 -11.48
C LEU A 607 -4.23 20.15 -12.70
N ALA A 608 -5.20 19.37 -13.17
CA ALA A 608 -6.07 19.73 -14.29
C ALA A 608 -7.06 20.87 -13.94
N GLU A 609 -7.57 20.91 -12.70
CA GLU A 609 -8.47 21.95 -12.19
C GLU A 609 -7.76 23.28 -11.87
N SER A 610 -6.42 23.29 -11.84
CA SER A 610 -5.63 24.48 -11.49
C SER A 610 -5.84 25.62 -12.48
N PRO A 611 -6.00 26.89 -12.03
CA PRO A 611 -6.10 28.04 -12.92
C PRO A 611 -4.75 28.45 -13.56
N ASP A 612 -3.63 27.87 -13.13
CA ASP A 612 -2.29 28.18 -13.62
C ASP A 612 -1.89 27.24 -14.80
N PRO A 613 -1.64 27.77 -16.02
CA PRO A 613 -1.25 26.98 -17.17
C PRO A 613 0.05 26.18 -17.00
N ASP A 614 1.00 26.67 -16.20
CA ASP A 614 2.26 25.98 -15.98
C ASP A 614 2.07 24.77 -15.04
N VAL A 615 1.12 24.86 -14.10
CA VAL A 615 0.71 23.75 -13.24
C VAL A 615 -0.05 22.68 -14.04
N GLN A 616 -0.91 23.09 -14.98
CA GLN A 616 -1.59 22.17 -15.89
C GLN A 616 -0.58 21.40 -16.77
N ARG A 617 0.40 22.10 -17.38
CA ARG A 617 1.47 21.46 -18.17
C ARG A 617 2.34 20.50 -17.35
N HIS A 618 2.44 20.69 -16.03
CA HIS A 618 3.12 19.76 -15.15
C HIS A 618 2.33 18.44 -15.02
N GLY A 619 0.99 18.53 -14.94
CA GLY A 619 0.08 17.38 -14.95
C GLY A 619 0.16 16.54 -16.22
N ASP A 620 0.26 17.18 -17.39
CA ASP A 620 0.31 16.52 -18.71
C ASP A 620 1.52 15.58 -18.91
N GLN A 621 2.53 15.68 -18.05
CA GLN A 621 3.73 14.84 -18.12
C GLN A 621 3.52 13.45 -17.51
N TYR A 622 2.48 13.28 -16.68
CA TYR A 622 2.23 12.04 -15.95
C TYR A 622 1.25 11.14 -16.70
N VAL A 623 1.49 9.84 -16.62
CA VAL A 623 0.51 8.83 -17.06
C VAL A 623 -0.41 8.50 -15.90
N SER A 624 -1.73 8.50 -16.14
CA SER A 624 -2.70 8.18 -15.08
C SER A 624 -2.58 6.72 -14.60
N PRO A 625 -2.84 6.44 -13.30
CA PRO A 625 -2.92 5.08 -12.78
C PRO A 625 -3.89 4.19 -13.57
N SER A 626 -5.04 4.74 -13.97
CA SER A 626 -6.05 4.05 -14.78
C SER A 626 -5.50 3.58 -16.14
N SER A 627 -4.71 4.40 -16.81
CA SER A 627 -4.07 4.08 -18.10
C SER A 627 -2.97 3.03 -17.94
N THR A 628 -2.14 3.17 -16.90
CA THR A 628 -1.12 2.15 -16.54
C THR A 628 -1.79 0.81 -16.23
N GLY A 629 -2.85 0.80 -15.41
CA GLY A 629 -3.63 -0.39 -15.08
C GLY A 629 -4.30 -1.04 -16.29
N ALA A 630 -4.85 -0.25 -17.23
CA ALA A 630 -5.39 -0.76 -18.49
C ALA A 630 -4.30 -1.41 -19.36
N THR A 631 -3.11 -0.82 -19.41
CA THR A 631 -1.97 -1.36 -20.16
C THR A 631 -1.48 -2.68 -19.55
N ILE A 632 -1.36 -2.77 -18.22
CA ILE A 632 -1.00 -4.01 -17.53
C ILE A 632 -2.04 -5.08 -17.84
N ARG A 633 -3.35 -4.77 -17.72
CA ARG A 633 -4.43 -5.70 -18.05
C ARG A 633 -4.33 -6.17 -19.50
N LYS A 634 -4.04 -5.30 -20.46
CA LYS A 634 -3.83 -5.68 -21.87
C LYS A 634 -2.68 -6.69 -22.02
N ILE A 635 -1.55 -6.46 -21.34
CA ILE A 635 -0.38 -7.37 -21.36
C ILE A 635 -0.71 -8.71 -20.69
N VAL A 636 -1.44 -8.70 -19.58
CA VAL A 636 -1.92 -9.92 -18.90
C VAL A 636 -2.81 -10.74 -19.84
N HIS A 637 -3.81 -10.12 -20.47
CA HIS A 637 -4.70 -10.80 -21.41
C HIS A 637 -3.94 -11.37 -22.61
N GLN A 638 -2.99 -10.62 -23.17
CA GLN A 638 -2.12 -11.10 -24.25
C GLN A 638 -1.28 -12.30 -23.82
N THR A 639 -0.73 -12.28 -22.61
CA THR A 639 0.05 -13.39 -22.05
C THR A 639 -0.82 -14.63 -21.90
N LEU A 640 -1.97 -14.50 -21.21
CA LEU A 640 -2.89 -15.60 -20.91
C LEU A 640 -3.47 -16.29 -22.16
N ARG A 641 -3.59 -15.61 -23.30
CA ARG A 641 -4.05 -16.21 -24.57
C ARG A 641 -3.21 -17.42 -24.99
N HIS A 642 -1.93 -17.46 -24.63
CA HIS A 642 -0.99 -18.51 -25.00
C HIS A 642 -0.84 -19.62 -23.94
N LEU A 643 -1.41 -19.42 -22.75
CA LEU A 643 -1.34 -20.38 -21.64
C LEU A 643 -2.51 -21.38 -21.67
N PRO A 644 -2.43 -22.48 -20.92
CA PRO A 644 -3.58 -23.35 -20.69
C PRO A 644 -4.81 -22.56 -20.20
N ARG A 645 -6.00 -22.99 -20.61
CA ARG A 645 -7.26 -22.30 -20.23
C ARG A 645 -7.54 -22.31 -18.74
N VAL A 646 -7.16 -23.40 -18.08
CA VAL A 646 -7.36 -23.63 -16.66
C VAL A 646 -6.04 -24.09 -16.06
N LEU A 647 -5.67 -23.53 -14.90
CA LEU A 647 -4.52 -23.91 -14.10
C LEU A 647 -4.98 -24.18 -12.67
N ILE A 648 -4.22 -24.96 -11.92
CA ILE A 648 -4.39 -25.12 -10.47
C ILE A 648 -3.57 -24.02 -9.80
N ASN A 649 -4.21 -23.22 -8.94
CA ASN A 649 -3.48 -22.36 -8.01
C ASN A 649 -2.90 -23.25 -6.91
N THR A 650 -1.57 -23.32 -6.79
CA THR A 650 -0.89 -24.26 -5.88
C THR A 650 -1.03 -23.86 -4.42
N THR A 651 -1.28 -22.59 -4.11
CA THR A 651 -1.52 -22.11 -2.74
C THR A 651 -2.90 -22.55 -2.24
N THR A 652 -3.94 -22.43 -3.07
CA THR A 652 -5.32 -22.75 -2.68
C THR A 652 -5.75 -24.17 -3.05
N GLY A 653 -5.05 -24.80 -4.00
CA GLY A 653 -5.44 -26.08 -4.61
C GLY A 653 -6.65 -25.99 -5.54
N ARG A 654 -7.15 -24.80 -5.88
CA ARG A 654 -8.35 -24.63 -6.74
C ARG A 654 -8.02 -24.45 -8.21
N LEU A 655 -8.93 -24.87 -9.07
CA LEU A 655 -8.87 -24.55 -10.50
C LEU A 655 -9.20 -23.08 -10.74
N HIS A 656 -8.39 -22.41 -11.55
CA HIS A 656 -8.59 -21.03 -11.99
C HIS A 656 -8.59 -20.98 -13.52
N ASN A 657 -9.66 -20.45 -14.09
CA ASN A 657 -9.71 -20.06 -15.49
C ASN A 657 -8.88 -18.77 -15.75
N ARG A 658 -8.73 -18.36 -17.01
CA ARG A 658 -7.94 -17.16 -17.37
C ARG A 658 -8.44 -15.87 -16.70
N ALA A 659 -9.74 -15.69 -16.51
CA ALA A 659 -10.27 -14.49 -15.86
C ALA A 659 -9.92 -14.48 -14.35
N GLU A 660 -10.03 -15.62 -13.69
CA GLU A 660 -9.65 -15.79 -12.28
C GLU A 660 -8.12 -15.65 -12.08
N GLN A 661 -7.32 -16.13 -13.03
CA GLN A 661 -5.87 -15.92 -13.07
C GLN A 661 -5.51 -14.42 -13.20
N ALA A 662 -6.18 -13.71 -14.11
CA ALA A 662 -5.99 -12.26 -14.28
C ALA A 662 -6.39 -11.49 -13.01
N SER A 663 -7.56 -11.81 -12.44
CA SER A 663 -8.04 -11.19 -11.20
C SER A 663 -7.07 -11.45 -10.04
N ALA A 664 -6.54 -12.67 -9.90
CA ALA A 664 -5.56 -12.98 -8.86
C ALA A 664 -4.29 -12.12 -8.96
N PHE A 665 -3.82 -11.80 -10.18
CA PHE A 665 -2.67 -10.92 -10.39
C PHE A 665 -2.94 -9.47 -9.96
N GLU A 666 -4.16 -8.97 -10.18
CA GLU A 666 -4.55 -7.60 -9.80
C GLU A 666 -4.53 -7.36 -8.28
N PHE A 667 -4.72 -8.42 -7.48
CA PHE A 667 -4.64 -8.33 -6.03
C PHE A 667 -3.21 -8.32 -5.48
N LEU A 668 -2.19 -8.60 -6.30
CA LEU A 668 -0.82 -8.65 -5.84
C LEU A 668 -0.25 -7.26 -5.54
N PRO A 669 0.61 -7.14 -4.51
CA PRO A 669 1.31 -5.88 -4.23
C PRO A 669 2.08 -5.33 -5.43
N ILE A 670 2.69 -6.19 -6.26
CA ILE A 670 3.45 -5.77 -7.45
C ILE A 670 2.56 -5.09 -8.51
N PHE A 671 1.32 -5.55 -8.70
CA PHE A 671 0.37 -4.89 -9.61
C PHE A 671 0.07 -3.48 -9.11
N LYS A 672 -0.27 -3.35 -7.83
CA LYS A 672 -0.58 -2.07 -7.20
C LYS A 672 0.63 -1.13 -7.14
N GLU A 673 1.83 -1.66 -6.92
CA GLU A 673 3.08 -0.90 -6.99
C GLU A 673 3.29 -0.33 -8.40
N LEU A 674 3.16 -1.15 -9.44
CA LEU A 674 3.31 -0.71 -10.84
C LEU A 674 2.27 0.35 -11.21
N VAL A 675 1.01 0.17 -10.81
CA VAL A 675 -0.08 1.14 -11.06
C VAL A 675 0.11 2.44 -10.28
N SER A 676 0.60 2.37 -9.04
CA SER A 676 0.85 3.54 -8.20
C SER A 676 2.15 4.27 -8.54
N SER A 677 3.00 3.77 -9.44
CA SER A 677 4.25 4.44 -9.77
C SER A 677 4.03 5.77 -10.52
N THR A 678 4.63 6.86 -10.04
CA THR A 678 4.60 8.16 -10.73
C THR A 678 5.51 8.12 -11.95
N THR A 679 5.02 7.57 -13.06
CA THR A 679 5.79 7.48 -14.30
C THR A 679 5.32 8.50 -15.32
N THR A 680 6.29 9.19 -15.93
CA THR A 680 6.07 9.98 -17.14
C THR A 680 5.95 9.11 -18.39
N ARG A 681 6.44 7.86 -18.31
CA ARG A 681 6.33 6.87 -19.39
C ARG A 681 6.16 5.47 -18.80
N ILE A 682 5.22 4.71 -19.38
CA ILE A 682 4.97 3.32 -18.99
C ILE A 682 6.21 2.45 -19.25
N ASP A 683 6.71 1.78 -18.22
CA ASP A 683 7.81 0.82 -18.33
C ASP A 683 7.30 -0.55 -18.80
N TYR A 684 7.10 -0.65 -20.11
CA TYR A 684 6.67 -1.89 -20.77
C TYR A 684 7.62 -3.06 -20.53
N VAL A 685 8.92 -2.81 -20.32
CA VAL A 685 9.92 -3.87 -20.14
C VAL A 685 9.75 -4.50 -18.76
N ARG A 686 9.67 -3.67 -17.71
CA ARG A 686 9.41 -4.15 -16.35
C ARG A 686 8.06 -4.85 -16.26
N ILE A 687 6.98 -4.24 -16.76
CA ILE A 687 5.63 -4.83 -16.70
C ILE A 687 5.60 -6.20 -17.37
N LYS A 688 6.12 -6.32 -18.61
CA LYS A 688 6.16 -7.61 -19.31
C LYS A 688 6.96 -8.66 -18.55
N ARG A 689 8.06 -8.28 -17.90
CA ARG A 689 8.86 -9.19 -17.08
C ARG A 689 8.09 -9.70 -15.87
N GLU A 690 7.52 -8.81 -15.06
CA GLU A 690 6.78 -9.21 -13.84
C GLU A 690 5.54 -10.06 -14.18
N VAL A 691 4.79 -9.70 -15.22
CA VAL A 691 3.65 -10.48 -15.70
C VAL A 691 4.09 -11.87 -16.17
N ARG A 692 5.19 -11.95 -16.95
CA ARG A 692 5.72 -13.24 -17.42
C ARG A 692 6.19 -14.13 -16.27
N GLU A 693 6.90 -13.58 -15.29
CA GLU A 693 7.38 -14.35 -14.15
C GLU A 693 6.23 -14.89 -13.29
N TYR A 694 5.19 -14.09 -13.02
CA TYR A 694 4.05 -14.55 -12.23
C TYR A 694 3.27 -15.68 -12.90
N PHE A 695 3.03 -15.60 -14.22
CA PHE A 695 2.27 -16.61 -14.94
C PHE A 695 3.10 -17.83 -15.37
N ARG A 696 4.32 -17.99 -14.85
CA ARG A 696 5.08 -19.23 -15.03
C ARG A 696 4.34 -20.38 -14.36
N TYR A 697 4.22 -21.48 -15.08
CA TYR A 697 3.50 -22.67 -14.62
C TYR A 697 4.32 -23.94 -14.82
N VAL A 698 4.04 -24.93 -13.97
CA VAL A 698 4.69 -26.25 -14.01
C VAL A 698 3.66 -27.30 -14.43
N MET A 699 4.07 -28.22 -15.31
CA MET A 699 3.18 -29.25 -15.83
C MET A 699 3.52 -30.63 -15.26
N LEU A 700 2.49 -31.41 -14.94
CA LEU A 700 2.60 -32.82 -14.59
C LEU A 700 2.54 -33.69 -15.85
N SER A 701 3.51 -34.58 -15.98
CA SER A 701 3.55 -35.62 -17.00
C SER A 701 3.59 -36.98 -16.33
N HIS A 702 2.62 -37.85 -16.64
CA HIS A 702 2.49 -39.13 -15.94
C HIS A 702 1.83 -40.22 -16.78
N LYS A 703 1.71 -41.42 -16.21
CA LYS A 703 0.77 -42.43 -16.69
C LYS A 703 -0.53 -42.26 -15.91
N TRP A 704 -1.65 -42.15 -16.63
CA TRP A 704 -2.98 -42.23 -16.03
C TRP A 704 -3.22 -43.59 -15.34
N GLU A 705 -3.86 -43.52 -14.19
CA GLU A 705 -4.35 -44.59 -13.33
C GLU A 705 -5.88 -44.52 -13.22
N ASP A 706 -6.48 -45.61 -12.73
CA ASP A 706 -7.92 -45.67 -12.46
C ASP A 706 -8.23 -44.78 -11.23
N ASP A 707 -9.33 -44.04 -11.26
CA ASP A 707 -9.77 -43.11 -10.19
C ASP A 707 -8.95 -41.81 -10.02
N GLU A 708 -8.38 -41.27 -11.09
CA GLU A 708 -7.79 -39.92 -11.06
C GLU A 708 -8.86 -38.81 -11.09
N PRO A 709 -8.62 -37.68 -10.38
CA PRO A 709 -9.59 -36.62 -10.26
C PRO A 709 -9.82 -35.92 -11.61
N LEU A 710 -11.08 -35.87 -12.03
CA LEU A 710 -11.49 -35.25 -13.29
C LEU A 710 -11.85 -33.77 -13.08
N PHE A 711 -11.85 -33.00 -14.17
CA PHE A 711 -12.22 -31.59 -14.17
C PHE A 711 -13.53 -31.34 -13.41
N GLN A 712 -14.60 -32.10 -13.70
CA GLN A 712 -15.92 -31.94 -13.09
C GLN A 712 -15.93 -32.11 -11.56
N GLN A 713 -15.07 -32.96 -11.01
CA GLN A 713 -14.93 -33.12 -9.55
C GLN A 713 -14.18 -31.93 -8.94
N MET A 714 -13.16 -31.44 -9.66
CA MET A 714 -12.24 -30.39 -9.21
C MET A 714 -12.80 -28.97 -9.35
N VAL A 715 -13.92 -28.76 -10.04
CA VAL A 715 -14.59 -27.45 -10.10
C VAL A 715 -15.10 -27.01 -8.72
N HIS A 716 -15.48 -27.95 -7.85
CA HIS A 716 -16.12 -27.66 -6.56
C HIS A 716 -15.23 -27.96 -5.34
N ILE A 717 -14.13 -28.68 -5.53
CA ILE A 717 -13.27 -29.18 -4.45
C ILE A 717 -11.83 -28.80 -4.75
N ALA A 718 -11.08 -28.34 -3.74
CA ALA A 718 -9.66 -28.06 -3.89
C ALA A 718 -8.84 -29.35 -3.84
N VAL A 719 -7.68 -29.37 -4.50
CA VAL A 719 -6.77 -30.54 -4.54
C VAL A 719 -6.47 -31.07 -3.13
N TYR A 720 -6.26 -30.17 -2.17
CA TYR A 720 -5.91 -30.53 -0.79
C TYR A 720 -7.10 -31.04 0.05
N ASP A 721 -8.33 -30.90 -0.44
CA ASP A 721 -9.55 -31.35 0.23
C ASP A 721 -10.06 -32.70 -0.34
N LEU A 722 -9.36 -33.27 -1.32
CA LEU A 722 -9.67 -34.59 -1.86
C LEU A 722 -9.50 -35.69 -0.80
N GLU A 723 -10.39 -36.69 -0.82
CA GLU A 723 -10.32 -37.85 0.08
C GLU A 723 -9.00 -38.62 -0.11
N GLU A 724 -8.51 -39.28 0.95
CA GLU A 724 -7.27 -40.05 0.87
C GLU A 724 -7.38 -41.19 -0.15
N SER A 725 -6.62 -41.08 -1.23
CA SER A 725 -6.47 -42.14 -2.22
C SER A 725 -5.10 -41.99 -2.91
N PRO A 726 -4.46 -43.09 -3.35
CA PRO A 726 -3.15 -43.01 -4.00
C PRO A 726 -3.12 -42.10 -5.24
N THR A 727 -4.23 -41.97 -5.96
CA THR A 727 -4.35 -41.10 -7.14
C THR A 727 -4.58 -39.63 -6.77
N HIS A 728 -5.28 -39.36 -5.67
CA HIS A 728 -5.43 -38.01 -5.12
C HIS A 728 -4.11 -37.51 -4.49
N ASP A 729 -3.42 -38.36 -3.73
CA ASP A 729 -2.11 -38.10 -3.12
C ASP A 729 -1.09 -37.69 -4.19
N LYS A 730 -1.18 -38.30 -5.38
CA LYS A 730 -0.35 -37.96 -6.53
C LYS A 730 -0.54 -36.50 -6.97
N LEU A 731 -1.79 -36.04 -7.11
CA LEU A 731 -2.06 -34.66 -7.51
C LEU A 731 -1.69 -33.67 -6.39
N GLN A 732 -1.98 -34.02 -5.13
CA GLN A 732 -1.62 -33.22 -3.95
C GLN A 732 -0.11 -33.04 -3.82
N MET A 733 0.67 -34.12 -3.95
CA MET A 733 2.12 -34.05 -3.86
C MET A 733 2.73 -33.31 -5.04
N PHE A 734 2.17 -33.45 -6.25
CA PHE A 734 2.56 -32.62 -7.38
C PHE A 734 2.37 -31.13 -7.07
N CYS A 735 1.18 -30.70 -6.64
CA CYS A 735 0.94 -29.29 -6.29
C CYS A 735 1.86 -28.79 -5.18
N LYS A 736 2.15 -29.62 -4.19
CA LYS A 736 3.10 -29.30 -3.12
C LYS A 736 4.52 -29.09 -3.64
N LEU A 737 5.02 -29.97 -4.51
CA LEU A 737 6.35 -29.82 -5.11
C LEU A 737 6.46 -28.58 -5.99
N VAL A 738 5.37 -28.19 -6.67
CA VAL A 738 5.33 -26.95 -7.46
C VAL A 738 5.38 -25.72 -6.56
N LEU A 739 4.64 -25.73 -5.45
CA LEU A 739 4.66 -24.65 -4.46
C LEU A 739 6.04 -24.53 -3.78
N ASP A 740 6.65 -25.66 -3.38
CA ASP A 740 7.99 -25.70 -2.78
C ASP A 740 9.07 -25.19 -3.76
N ALA A 741 8.84 -25.32 -5.07
CA ALA A 741 9.69 -24.78 -6.12
C ALA A 741 9.44 -23.28 -6.42
N GLY A 742 8.49 -22.63 -5.73
CA GLY A 742 8.19 -21.21 -5.84
C GLY A 742 7.27 -20.83 -6.99
N PHE A 743 6.44 -21.76 -7.50
CA PHE A 743 5.48 -21.49 -8.56
C PHE A 743 4.03 -21.55 -8.06
N ASP A 744 3.24 -20.54 -8.41
CA ASP A 744 1.84 -20.43 -8.03
C ASP A 744 0.89 -21.24 -8.92
N TRP A 745 1.36 -21.66 -10.10
CA TRP A 745 0.54 -22.28 -11.12
C TRP A 745 1.02 -23.67 -11.49
N ALA A 746 0.13 -24.64 -11.39
CA ALA A 746 0.33 -26.02 -11.80
C ALA A 746 -0.69 -26.42 -12.87
N TRP A 747 -0.32 -27.37 -13.73
CA TRP A 747 -1.22 -27.92 -14.73
C TRP A 747 -1.14 -29.45 -14.76
N SER A 748 -2.30 -30.10 -14.83
CA SER A 748 -2.41 -31.53 -15.08
C SER A 748 -3.53 -31.80 -16.08
N ASP A 749 -3.25 -32.66 -17.06
CA ASP A 749 -4.20 -33.04 -18.10
C ASP A 749 -5.43 -33.78 -17.56
N THR A 750 -5.38 -34.30 -16.33
CA THR A 750 -6.47 -34.99 -15.64
C THR A 750 -7.62 -34.06 -15.32
N CYS A 751 -7.32 -32.91 -14.71
CA CYS A 751 -8.29 -31.99 -14.14
C CYS A 751 -8.24 -30.56 -14.68
N CYS A 752 -7.27 -30.19 -15.51
CA CYS A 752 -7.21 -28.85 -16.13
C CYS A 752 -7.81 -28.79 -17.54
N ILE A 753 -8.36 -29.90 -18.03
CA ILE A 753 -9.05 -29.98 -19.32
C ILE A 753 -10.47 -30.51 -19.06
N ASP A 754 -11.48 -29.75 -19.45
CA ASP A 754 -12.84 -30.27 -19.50
C ASP A 754 -12.99 -31.19 -20.71
N LYS A 755 -12.88 -32.50 -20.47
CA LYS A 755 -12.96 -33.53 -21.53
C LYS A 755 -14.39 -33.81 -21.96
N SER A 756 -15.39 -33.28 -21.25
CA SER A 756 -16.79 -33.39 -21.65
C SER A 756 -17.15 -32.40 -22.77
N ASP A 757 -16.40 -31.31 -22.89
CA ASP A 757 -16.52 -30.34 -23.97
C ASP A 757 -15.57 -30.69 -25.13
N HIS A 758 -16.14 -31.09 -26.26
CA HIS A 758 -15.39 -31.48 -27.46
C HIS A 758 -14.55 -30.33 -28.04
N PHE A 759 -15.00 -29.07 -27.91
CA PHE A 759 -14.25 -27.92 -28.40
C PHE A 759 -13.01 -27.68 -27.54
N ILE A 760 -13.16 -27.68 -26.20
CA ILE A 760 -12.05 -27.52 -25.26
C ILE A 760 -11.06 -28.68 -25.41
N LEU A 761 -11.55 -29.91 -25.52
CA LEU A 761 -10.72 -31.08 -25.74
C LEU A 761 -9.92 -30.95 -27.04
N GLN A 762 -10.57 -30.61 -28.15
CA GLN A 762 -9.92 -30.46 -29.45
C GLN A 762 -8.86 -29.35 -29.44
N GLU A 763 -9.14 -28.20 -28.81
CA GLU A 763 -8.17 -27.12 -28.64
C GLU A 763 -6.97 -27.60 -27.82
N ALA A 764 -7.21 -28.27 -26.70
CA ALA A 764 -6.16 -28.79 -25.83
C ALA A 764 -5.25 -29.78 -26.57
N LEU A 765 -5.81 -30.71 -27.34
CA LEU A 765 -5.03 -31.69 -28.10
C LEU A 765 -4.06 -31.04 -29.10
N VAL A 766 -4.43 -29.89 -29.69
CA VAL A 766 -3.56 -29.15 -30.62
C VAL A 766 -2.57 -28.24 -29.89
N ALA A 767 -2.97 -27.69 -28.74
CA ALA A 767 -2.18 -26.71 -27.99
C ALA A 767 -1.21 -27.31 -26.97
N MET A 768 -1.43 -28.55 -26.51
CA MET A 768 -0.65 -29.20 -25.45
C MET A 768 0.86 -29.18 -25.69
N PHE A 769 1.32 -29.43 -26.92
CA PHE A 769 2.74 -29.34 -27.25
C PHE A 769 3.31 -27.95 -26.99
N LYS A 770 2.58 -26.88 -27.38
CA LYS A 770 3.00 -25.49 -27.11
C LYS A 770 2.95 -25.17 -25.62
N TRP A 771 1.99 -25.73 -24.88
CA TRP A 771 1.91 -25.55 -23.44
C TRP A 771 3.11 -26.21 -22.72
N TYR A 772 3.45 -27.46 -23.03
CA TYR A 772 4.67 -28.09 -22.51
C TYR A 772 5.93 -27.31 -22.87
N GLN A 773 6.00 -26.75 -24.09
CA GLN A 773 7.12 -25.92 -24.54
C GLN A 773 7.22 -24.59 -23.78
N GLY A 774 6.09 -24.01 -23.41
CA GLY A 774 5.98 -22.76 -22.65
C GLY A 774 6.04 -22.93 -21.13
N SER A 775 5.99 -24.16 -20.63
CA SER A 775 6.09 -24.44 -19.18
C SER A 775 7.45 -24.06 -18.63
N ALA A 776 7.48 -23.59 -17.37
CA ALA A 776 8.72 -23.28 -16.68
C ALA A 776 9.52 -24.55 -16.36
N MET A 777 8.80 -25.65 -16.09
CA MET A 777 9.33 -26.96 -15.80
C MET A 777 8.24 -28.02 -16.04
N MET A 778 8.66 -29.22 -16.41
CA MET A 778 7.82 -30.41 -16.39
C MET A 778 8.28 -31.38 -15.30
N ILE A 779 7.35 -31.79 -14.44
CA ILE A 779 7.56 -32.84 -13.45
C ILE A 779 7.02 -34.14 -14.01
N VAL A 780 7.87 -35.17 -14.05
CA VAL A 780 7.50 -36.50 -14.53
C VAL A 780 7.36 -37.46 -13.35
N PHE A 781 6.17 -38.04 -13.19
CA PHE A 781 5.91 -39.06 -12.17
C PHE A 781 6.07 -40.47 -12.74
N LEU A 782 7.10 -41.20 -12.30
CA LEU A 782 7.47 -42.53 -12.77
C LEU A 782 6.83 -43.64 -11.93
N ARG A 783 5.55 -43.93 -12.19
CA ARG A 783 4.85 -45.04 -11.55
C ARG A 783 5.55 -46.39 -11.81
N GLY A 784 5.77 -47.16 -10.75
CA GLY A 784 6.45 -48.46 -10.80
C GLY A 784 7.97 -48.38 -10.73
N VAL A 785 8.54 -47.17 -10.66
CA VAL A 785 9.98 -46.95 -10.47
C VAL A 785 10.21 -46.51 -9.04
N ARG A 786 10.81 -47.39 -8.24
CA ARG A 786 11.23 -47.12 -6.85
C ARG A 786 12.63 -46.50 -6.80
N PRO A 787 13.02 -45.81 -5.72
CA PRO A 787 14.39 -45.32 -5.54
C PRO A 787 15.44 -46.43 -5.64
N SER A 788 15.10 -47.63 -5.17
CA SER A 788 15.95 -48.82 -5.21
C SER A 788 16.02 -49.51 -6.58
N SER A 789 15.44 -48.95 -7.65
CA SER A 789 15.37 -49.62 -8.95
C SER A 789 16.73 -49.70 -9.66
N PRO A 790 17.03 -50.78 -10.41
CA PRO A 790 18.30 -50.94 -11.13
C PRO A 790 18.45 -49.92 -12.26
N ARG A 791 19.69 -49.70 -12.75
CA ARG A 791 19.97 -48.85 -13.92
C ARG A 791 19.17 -49.33 -15.15
N GLY A 792 18.59 -48.40 -15.91
CA GLY A 792 17.68 -48.71 -17.02
C GLY A 792 16.19 -48.68 -16.66
N ALA A 793 15.83 -48.35 -15.41
CA ALA A 793 14.43 -48.30 -14.97
C ALA A 793 13.63 -47.18 -15.66
N LEU A 794 14.25 -46.05 -16.00
CA LEU A 794 13.59 -45.00 -16.79
C LEU A 794 13.34 -45.48 -18.22
N ALA A 795 14.33 -46.15 -18.82
CA ALA A 795 14.25 -46.69 -20.18
C ALA A 795 13.06 -47.65 -20.34
N GLY A 796 12.85 -48.54 -19.37
CA GLY A 796 11.75 -49.50 -19.32
C GLY A 796 10.45 -49.00 -18.68
N SER A 797 10.39 -47.74 -18.24
CA SER A 797 9.23 -47.20 -17.53
C SER A 797 7.99 -47.14 -18.42
N LEU A 798 6.81 -47.31 -17.82
CA LEU A 798 5.54 -47.18 -18.55
C LEU A 798 5.40 -45.79 -19.17
N TRP A 799 5.85 -44.74 -18.47
CA TRP A 799 5.87 -43.38 -18.99
C TRP A 799 6.60 -43.29 -20.34
N ASN A 800 7.79 -43.87 -20.45
CA ASN A 800 8.59 -43.80 -21.67
C ASN A 800 8.07 -44.65 -22.84
N THR A 801 7.11 -45.55 -22.57
CA THR A 801 6.49 -46.36 -23.62
C THR A 801 5.22 -45.75 -24.21
N ARG A 802 4.62 -44.73 -23.58
CA ARG A 802 3.37 -44.11 -24.05
C ARG A 802 3.60 -43.13 -25.20
N ALA A 803 2.64 -43.04 -26.11
CA ALA A 803 2.69 -42.12 -27.24
C ALA A 803 2.53 -40.66 -26.82
N TRP A 804 1.54 -40.35 -25.95
CA TRP A 804 1.29 -38.99 -25.47
C TRP A 804 2.50 -38.36 -24.77
N THR A 805 3.25 -39.12 -23.97
CA THR A 805 4.42 -38.63 -23.23
C THR A 805 5.60 -38.23 -24.11
N LEU A 806 5.61 -38.64 -25.39
CA LEU A 806 6.66 -38.24 -26.33
C LEU A 806 6.62 -36.73 -26.59
N GLN A 807 5.43 -36.17 -26.80
CA GLN A 807 5.29 -34.74 -27.07
C GLN A 807 5.68 -33.91 -25.84
N GLU A 808 5.41 -34.42 -24.65
CA GLU A 808 5.74 -33.80 -23.36
C GLU A 808 7.26 -33.77 -23.16
N TYR A 809 7.94 -34.88 -23.44
CA TYR A 809 9.40 -34.98 -23.40
C TYR A 809 10.08 -34.05 -24.42
N ILE A 810 9.60 -34.04 -25.67
CA ILE A 810 10.21 -33.22 -26.73
C ILE A 810 9.98 -31.73 -26.47
N ALA A 811 8.77 -31.34 -26.08
CA ALA A 811 8.39 -29.94 -25.92
C ALA A 811 9.07 -29.28 -24.70
N ALA A 812 9.09 -29.96 -23.55
CA ALA A 812 9.56 -29.37 -22.30
C ALA A 812 11.05 -29.00 -22.34
N LYS A 813 11.37 -27.75 -22.00
CA LYS A 813 12.76 -27.26 -21.93
C LYS A 813 13.50 -27.80 -20.70
N VAL A 814 12.80 -27.89 -19.58
CA VAL A 814 13.31 -28.36 -18.29
C VAL A 814 12.46 -29.53 -17.80
N ILE A 815 13.10 -30.66 -17.46
CA ILE A 815 12.42 -31.86 -16.96
C ILE A 815 13.02 -32.30 -15.64
N ARG A 816 12.18 -32.73 -14.70
CA ARG A 816 12.59 -33.44 -13.49
C ARG A 816 11.80 -34.73 -13.33
N PHE A 817 12.51 -35.84 -13.18
CA PHE A 817 11.92 -37.16 -12.96
C PHE A 817 11.84 -37.47 -11.47
N TYR A 818 10.66 -37.95 -11.05
CA TYR A 818 10.37 -38.40 -9.70
C TYR A 818 9.94 -39.86 -9.73
N THR A 819 10.38 -40.63 -8.74
CA THR A 819 9.98 -42.02 -8.50
C THR A 819 8.56 -42.11 -7.94
N GLU A 820 8.04 -43.33 -7.78
CA GLU A 820 6.68 -43.55 -7.29
C GLU A 820 6.41 -43.06 -5.87
N ASP A 821 7.45 -42.77 -5.09
CA ASP A 821 7.40 -42.20 -3.74
C ASP A 821 7.76 -40.70 -3.70
N TRP A 822 7.78 -40.04 -4.86
CA TRP A 822 8.09 -38.61 -5.00
C TRP A 822 9.49 -38.18 -4.56
N THR A 823 10.45 -39.12 -4.54
CA THR A 823 11.87 -38.77 -4.46
C THR A 823 12.45 -38.54 -5.86
N LEU A 824 13.56 -37.81 -5.96
CA LEU A 824 14.20 -37.53 -7.23
C LEU A 824 14.75 -38.83 -7.82
N TYR A 825 14.53 -39.06 -9.12
CA TYR A 825 15.12 -40.21 -9.79
C TYR A 825 16.64 -40.16 -9.65
N ARG A 826 17.22 -41.21 -9.03
CA ARG A 826 18.66 -41.33 -8.75
C ARG A 826 19.23 -40.24 -7.82
N ASP A 827 18.39 -39.61 -6.99
CA ASP A 827 18.80 -38.49 -6.14
C ASP A 827 19.46 -37.35 -6.95
N LEU A 828 19.05 -37.19 -8.22
CA LEU A 828 19.60 -36.18 -9.12
C LEU A 828 19.05 -34.79 -8.76
N GLU A 829 19.85 -34.02 -8.03
CA GLU A 829 19.54 -32.64 -7.63
C GLU A 829 19.67 -31.62 -8.77
N LEU A 830 20.11 -32.04 -9.96
CA LEU A 830 20.22 -31.16 -11.13
C LEU A 830 18.87 -30.48 -11.43
N PRO A 831 18.87 -29.17 -11.75
CA PRO A 831 17.63 -28.44 -12.05
C PRO A 831 16.96 -28.94 -13.33
N ASN A 832 17.74 -29.50 -14.27
CA ASN A 832 17.27 -30.09 -15.50
C ASN A 832 17.87 -31.48 -15.72
N HIS A 833 17.04 -32.52 -15.66
CA HIS A 833 17.48 -33.89 -15.86
C HIS A 833 17.86 -34.21 -17.32
N LYS A 834 17.48 -33.37 -18.28
CA LYS A 834 17.97 -33.47 -19.68
C LYS A 834 19.48 -33.20 -19.81
N GLU A 835 20.10 -32.58 -18.81
CA GLU A 835 21.54 -32.32 -18.79
C GLU A 835 22.33 -33.45 -18.11
N SER A 836 21.63 -34.44 -17.54
CA SER A 836 22.26 -35.62 -16.93
C SER A 836 22.64 -36.66 -17.97
N LEU A 837 23.92 -37.01 -18.04
CA LEU A 837 24.42 -38.08 -18.90
C LEU A 837 23.77 -39.44 -18.59
N GLU A 838 23.44 -39.70 -17.33
CA GLU A 838 22.78 -40.96 -16.93
C GLU A 838 21.37 -41.06 -17.50
N VAL A 839 20.59 -39.98 -17.38
CA VAL A 839 19.22 -39.90 -17.91
C VAL A 839 19.22 -39.99 -19.42
N ILE A 840 20.10 -39.23 -20.09
CA ILE A 840 20.20 -39.23 -21.55
C ILE A 840 20.63 -40.61 -22.07
N SER A 841 21.54 -41.31 -21.40
CA SER A 841 21.95 -42.67 -21.78
C SER A 841 20.79 -43.68 -21.67
N GLU A 842 19.96 -43.59 -20.63
CA GLU A 842 18.76 -44.44 -20.52
C GLU A 842 17.71 -44.07 -21.59
N MET A 843 17.56 -42.79 -21.91
CA MET A 843 16.66 -42.34 -22.97
C MET A 843 17.14 -42.79 -24.36
N GLU A 844 18.45 -42.79 -24.63
CA GLU A 844 19.06 -43.34 -25.85
C GLU A 844 18.77 -44.84 -25.98
N GLN A 845 18.91 -45.61 -24.90
CA GLN A 845 18.58 -47.05 -24.89
C GLN A 845 17.12 -47.31 -25.27
N ALA A 846 16.20 -46.48 -24.78
CA ALA A 846 14.78 -46.65 -25.04
C ALA A 846 14.33 -46.16 -26.41
N THR A 847 14.87 -45.03 -26.87
CA THR A 847 14.45 -44.38 -28.12
C THR A 847 15.27 -44.80 -29.33
N ARG A 848 16.46 -45.38 -29.13
CA ARG A 848 17.46 -45.71 -30.16
C ARG A 848 17.94 -44.48 -30.96
N VAL A 849 17.84 -43.30 -30.36
CA VAL A 849 18.34 -42.02 -30.87
C VAL A 849 19.54 -41.62 -30.04
N SER A 850 20.61 -41.14 -30.68
CA SER A 850 21.87 -40.86 -29.97
C SER A 850 21.70 -39.78 -28.90
N ALA A 851 22.52 -39.85 -27.84
CA ALA A 851 22.55 -38.83 -26.79
C ALA A 851 22.72 -37.40 -27.34
N GLU A 852 23.60 -37.22 -28.32
CA GLU A 852 23.84 -35.92 -28.98
C GLU A 852 22.58 -35.40 -29.66
N GLN A 853 21.85 -36.27 -30.37
CA GLN A 853 20.59 -35.91 -31.00
C GLN A 853 19.54 -35.56 -29.94
N LEU A 854 19.38 -36.38 -28.89
CA LEU A 854 18.42 -36.15 -27.80
C LEU A 854 18.67 -34.85 -27.03
N ILE A 855 19.93 -34.44 -26.86
CA ILE A 855 20.31 -33.15 -26.25
C ILE A 855 20.07 -32.00 -27.24
N ALA A 856 20.36 -32.22 -28.52
CA ALA A 856 20.09 -31.28 -29.60
C ALA A 856 18.59 -31.11 -29.92
N LEU A 857 17.72 -32.00 -29.42
CA LEU A 857 16.25 -31.83 -29.35
C LEU A 857 15.86 -30.70 -28.38
N ARG A 858 16.44 -29.52 -28.55
CA ARG A 858 15.77 -28.24 -28.28
C ARG A 858 14.75 -28.04 -29.42
N PRO A 859 13.60 -27.36 -29.22
CA PRO A 859 12.33 -27.65 -29.91
C PRO A 859 12.27 -27.69 -31.47
N GLY A 860 13.38 -27.52 -32.20
CA GLY A 860 13.52 -27.87 -33.61
C GLY A 860 14.09 -29.28 -33.84
N LEU A 861 13.21 -30.27 -34.00
CA LEU A 861 13.56 -31.53 -34.69
C LEU A 861 13.81 -31.23 -36.16
N SER A 862 14.99 -31.59 -36.69
CA SER A 862 15.44 -31.15 -38.02
C SER A 862 14.79 -31.91 -39.18
N THR A 863 14.21 -33.10 -38.96
CA THR A 863 13.48 -33.84 -40.01
C THR A 863 12.17 -34.47 -39.52
N ILE A 864 11.16 -34.54 -40.41
CA ILE A 864 9.88 -35.22 -40.13
C ILE A 864 10.10 -36.71 -39.88
N ARG A 865 11.10 -37.31 -40.53
CA ARG A 865 11.41 -38.73 -40.39
C ARG A 865 11.86 -39.10 -38.98
N GLU A 866 12.67 -38.27 -38.34
CA GLU A 866 13.12 -38.49 -36.95
C GLU A 866 11.95 -38.41 -35.96
N LYS A 867 11.04 -37.44 -36.15
CA LYS A 867 9.79 -37.34 -35.37
C LYS A 867 8.97 -38.63 -35.46
N LEU A 868 8.79 -39.15 -36.68
CA LEU A 868 8.06 -40.40 -36.92
C LEU A 868 8.78 -41.63 -36.36
N HIS A 869 10.11 -41.65 -36.41
CA HIS A 869 10.90 -42.72 -35.79
C HIS A 869 10.72 -42.74 -34.28
N LEU A 870 10.88 -41.60 -33.60
CA LEU A 870 10.66 -41.47 -32.16
C LEU A 870 9.25 -41.91 -31.77
N ALA A 871 8.24 -41.46 -32.52
CA ALA A 871 6.84 -41.87 -32.32
C ALA A 871 6.63 -43.38 -32.51
N SER A 872 7.34 -44.01 -33.44
CA SER A 872 7.24 -45.46 -33.72
C SER A 872 7.75 -46.36 -32.60
N THR A 873 8.53 -45.82 -31.65
CA THR A 873 9.00 -46.55 -30.46
C THR A 873 7.93 -46.62 -29.36
N ARG A 874 6.85 -45.85 -29.50
CA ARG A 874 5.80 -45.70 -28.49
C ARG A 874 4.61 -46.61 -28.76
N ARG A 875 3.81 -46.81 -27.71
CA ARG A 875 2.57 -47.59 -27.69
C ARG A 875 1.39 -46.69 -27.40
N THR A 876 0.27 -47.01 -28.01
CA THR A 876 -1.00 -46.29 -27.87
C THR A 876 -2.05 -47.19 -27.22
N THR A 877 -3.03 -46.57 -26.56
CA THR A 877 -4.19 -47.30 -26.01
C THR A 877 -5.28 -47.40 -27.07
N TRP A 878 -5.59 -46.26 -27.70
CA TRP A 878 -6.43 -46.19 -28.88
C TRP A 878 -5.57 -46.18 -30.15
N VAL A 879 -6.09 -46.68 -31.26
CA VAL A 879 -5.32 -46.74 -32.52
C VAL A 879 -5.05 -45.32 -33.03
N GLU A 880 -6.02 -44.43 -32.84
CA GLU A 880 -6.01 -43.03 -33.28
C GLU A 880 -5.00 -42.15 -32.54
N ASP A 881 -4.65 -42.50 -31.30
CA ASP A 881 -3.61 -41.81 -30.53
C ASP A 881 -2.25 -41.83 -31.23
N ALA A 882 -2.03 -42.79 -32.14
CA ALA A 882 -0.81 -42.84 -32.96
C ALA A 882 -0.68 -41.61 -33.87
N ALA A 883 -1.81 -40.98 -34.20
CA ALA A 883 -1.86 -39.72 -34.93
C ALA A 883 -2.04 -38.53 -33.97
N TYR A 884 -3.01 -38.60 -33.05
CA TYR A 884 -3.39 -37.41 -32.28
C TYR A 884 -2.33 -36.94 -31.28
N SER A 885 -1.53 -37.86 -30.74
CA SER A 885 -0.37 -37.50 -29.91
C SER A 885 0.72 -36.73 -30.67
N LEU A 886 0.63 -36.65 -32.00
CA LEU A 886 1.61 -36.00 -32.88
C LEU A 886 1.11 -34.68 -33.48
N LEU A 887 -0.16 -34.30 -33.24
CA LEU A 887 -0.75 -33.08 -33.80
C LEU A 887 0.09 -31.84 -33.47
N GLY A 888 0.45 -31.68 -32.20
CA GLY A 888 1.30 -30.58 -31.75
C GLY A 888 2.73 -30.65 -32.28
N ILE A 889 3.34 -31.85 -32.35
CA ILE A 889 4.72 -32.07 -32.84
C ILE A 889 4.89 -31.66 -34.31
N PHE A 890 3.87 -31.87 -35.14
CA PHE A 890 3.85 -31.47 -36.54
C PHE A 890 3.13 -30.14 -36.79
N SER A 891 2.73 -29.42 -35.74
CA SER A 891 1.96 -28.19 -35.83
C SER A 891 0.73 -28.33 -36.74
N ALA A 892 0.07 -29.50 -36.76
CA ALA A 892 -0.96 -29.91 -37.73
C ALA A 892 -2.33 -29.26 -37.44
N ILE A 893 -2.38 -27.93 -37.53
CA ILE A 893 -3.58 -27.10 -37.34
C ILE A 893 -4.66 -27.51 -38.36
N GLY A 894 -5.90 -27.65 -37.88
CA GLY A 894 -7.07 -27.94 -38.71
C GLY A 894 -7.42 -29.42 -38.87
N ILE A 895 -6.70 -30.34 -38.20
CA ILE A 895 -7.05 -31.77 -38.15
C ILE A 895 -7.91 -32.04 -36.90
N PRO A 896 -9.23 -32.27 -37.03
CA PRO A 896 -10.07 -32.66 -35.89
C PRO A 896 -9.69 -34.06 -35.40
N ALA A 897 -9.73 -34.30 -34.09
CA ALA A 897 -9.63 -35.64 -33.52
C ALA A 897 -11.01 -36.32 -33.62
N ILE A 898 -11.06 -37.45 -34.32
CA ILE A 898 -12.25 -38.25 -34.61
C ILE A 898 -12.00 -39.67 -34.10
N TYR A 899 -12.23 -39.90 -32.80
CA TYR A 899 -12.13 -41.24 -32.23
C TYR A 899 -13.18 -42.17 -32.84
N GLY A 900 -12.75 -43.33 -33.36
CA GLY A 900 -13.57 -44.25 -34.14
C GLY A 900 -13.16 -44.36 -35.61
N GLU A 901 -12.27 -43.48 -36.12
CA GLU A 901 -11.74 -43.59 -37.49
C GLU A 901 -10.64 -44.66 -37.66
N GLY A 902 -10.14 -45.23 -36.56
CA GLY A 902 -9.15 -46.30 -36.56
C GLY A 902 -7.84 -45.92 -37.26
N GLU A 903 -7.31 -46.84 -38.08
CA GLU A 903 -6.01 -46.68 -38.77
C GLU A 903 -6.04 -45.60 -39.90
N ALA A 904 -7.20 -45.00 -40.20
CA ALA A 904 -7.27 -43.86 -41.13
C ALA A 904 -6.70 -42.57 -40.52
N SER A 905 -6.72 -42.43 -39.19
CA SER A 905 -6.22 -41.27 -38.46
C SER A 905 -4.78 -40.90 -38.80
N LEU A 906 -3.89 -41.90 -38.82
CA LEU A 906 -2.48 -41.72 -39.16
C LEU A 906 -2.32 -41.29 -40.63
N GLY A 907 -3.10 -41.88 -41.55
CA GLY A 907 -3.10 -41.49 -42.95
C GLY A 907 -3.51 -40.03 -43.14
N ARG A 908 -4.55 -39.58 -42.45
CA ARG A 908 -5.03 -38.20 -42.50
C ARG A 908 -4.00 -37.20 -41.97
N LEU A 909 -3.35 -37.54 -40.85
CA LEU A 909 -2.23 -36.75 -40.32
C LEU A 909 -1.09 -36.66 -41.33
N LEU A 910 -0.59 -37.80 -41.82
CA LEU A 910 0.56 -37.83 -42.72
C LEU A 910 0.28 -37.13 -44.06
N ALA A 911 -0.95 -37.20 -44.56
CA ALA A 911 -1.36 -36.44 -45.73
C ALA A 911 -1.27 -34.93 -45.49
N ASN A 912 -1.74 -34.44 -44.34
CA ASN A 912 -1.63 -33.02 -43.99
C ASN A 912 -0.18 -32.59 -43.80
N VAL A 913 0.64 -33.40 -43.10
CA VAL A 913 2.07 -33.13 -42.92
C VAL A 913 2.77 -33.07 -44.27
N LEU A 914 2.51 -34.02 -45.17
CA LEU A 914 3.07 -34.04 -46.52
C LEU A 914 2.66 -32.80 -47.32
N THR A 915 1.38 -32.42 -47.31
CA THR A 915 0.88 -31.22 -48.02
C THR A 915 1.51 -29.94 -47.53
N ARG A 916 1.77 -29.81 -46.22
CA ARG A 916 2.32 -28.59 -45.64
C ARG A 916 3.83 -28.50 -45.71
N SER A 917 4.52 -29.63 -45.56
CA SER A 917 5.99 -29.68 -45.51
C SER A 917 6.65 -29.99 -46.86
N GLY A 918 5.92 -30.66 -47.78
CA GLY A 918 6.51 -31.21 -48.99
C GLY A 918 7.51 -32.36 -48.74
N ASP A 919 7.65 -32.87 -47.51
CA ASP A 919 8.66 -33.88 -47.18
C ASP A 919 8.19 -35.28 -47.58
N ALA A 920 8.65 -35.71 -48.76
CA ALA A 920 8.35 -37.03 -49.30
C ALA A 920 9.02 -38.21 -48.55
N SER A 921 9.87 -37.96 -47.54
CA SER A 921 10.46 -39.03 -46.71
C SER A 921 9.42 -39.85 -45.94
N ILE A 922 8.21 -39.29 -45.75
CA ILE A 922 7.05 -39.97 -45.18
C ILE A 922 6.67 -41.21 -46.01
N LEU A 923 6.93 -41.20 -47.32
CA LEU A 923 6.58 -42.27 -48.25
C LEU A 923 7.58 -43.45 -48.22
N ALA A 924 8.71 -43.32 -47.52
CA ALA A 924 9.74 -44.36 -47.44
C ALA A 924 9.41 -45.42 -46.37
N TRP A 925 8.43 -46.28 -46.64
CA TRP A 925 7.96 -47.33 -45.73
C TRP A 925 7.55 -48.61 -46.48
N THR A 926 7.49 -49.72 -45.74
CA THR A 926 7.04 -51.04 -46.22
C THR A 926 6.06 -51.67 -45.22
N GLY A 927 4.91 -52.16 -45.68
CA GLY A 927 3.91 -52.84 -44.84
C GLY A 927 2.47 -52.66 -45.32
N GLU A 928 1.52 -52.66 -44.37
CA GLU A 928 0.08 -52.45 -44.60
C GLU A 928 -0.23 -50.98 -44.93
N SER A 929 -1.07 -50.79 -45.94
CA SER A 929 -1.55 -49.48 -46.39
C SER A 929 -2.69 -48.95 -45.53
N SER A 930 -2.71 -47.65 -45.28
CA SER A 930 -3.79 -46.97 -44.54
C SER A 930 -5.12 -47.11 -45.30
N PRO A 931 -6.24 -47.30 -44.59
CA PRO A 931 -7.57 -47.25 -45.20
C PRO A 931 -7.94 -45.84 -45.71
N PHE A 932 -7.24 -44.79 -45.24
CA PHE A 932 -7.43 -43.41 -45.74
C PHE A 932 -6.86 -43.22 -47.14
N ASN A 933 -5.64 -43.69 -47.38
CA ASN A 933 -5.00 -43.66 -48.69
C ASN A 933 -3.91 -44.73 -48.79
N SER A 934 -3.90 -45.44 -49.92
CA SER A 934 -3.03 -46.60 -50.13
C SER A 934 -1.52 -46.27 -50.09
N CYS A 935 -1.12 -45.02 -50.36
CA CYS A 935 0.27 -44.55 -50.32
C CYS A 935 0.84 -44.33 -48.92
N LEU A 936 -0.01 -44.23 -47.92
CA LEU A 936 0.37 -43.94 -46.54
C LEU A 936 0.29 -45.22 -45.70
N PRO A 937 1.13 -45.35 -44.66
CA PRO A 937 1.13 -46.55 -43.82
C PRO A 937 -0.08 -46.59 -42.90
N ALA A 938 -0.61 -47.79 -42.65
CA ALA A 938 -1.66 -48.00 -41.65
C ALA A 938 -1.16 -47.79 -40.21
N ARG A 939 0.11 -48.14 -39.94
CA ARG A 939 0.70 -48.13 -38.59
C ARG A 939 2.02 -47.39 -38.55
N ILE A 940 2.24 -46.67 -37.46
CA ILE A 940 3.46 -45.87 -37.25
C ILE A 940 4.71 -46.72 -37.00
N THR A 941 4.55 -47.97 -36.56
CA THR A 941 5.64 -48.91 -36.27
C THR A 941 6.53 -49.23 -37.48
N VAL A 942 6.06 -48.95 -38.70
CA VAL A 942 6.86 -49.10 -39.94
C VAL A 942 8.12 -48.22 -39.94
N PHE A 943 8.15 -47.17 -39.12
CA PHE A 943 9.28 -46.25 -39.00
C PHE A 943 10.33 -46.68 -37.94
N ASN A 944 10.14 -47.81 -37.25
CA ASN A 944 11.03 -48.30 -36.18
C ASN A 944 12.29 -49.02 -36.71
N GLY A 945 12.26 -49.52 -37.96
CA GLY A 945 13.37 -50.27 -38.56
C GLY A 945 14.46 -49.38 -39.17
N LEU A 946 15.64 -49.33 -38.55
CA LEU A 946 16.85 -48.74 -39.12
C LEU A 946 17.30 -49.48 -40.39
N ALA A 947 16.91 -48.95 -41.57
CA ALA A 947 17.47 -49.34 -42.87
C ALA A 947 17.21 -48.30 -43.98
N THR A 948 17.37 -47.01 -43.69
CA THR A 948 17.88 -46.05 -44.69
C THR A 948 18.70 -45.03 -43.91
N SER A 949 19.93 -45.41 -43.56
CA SER A 949 21.02 -44.50 -43.23
C SER A 949 21.44 -43.66 -44.45
N HIS A 950 20.49 -43.24 -45.30
CA HIS A 950 20.65 -42.40 -46.49
C HIS A 950 19.29 -41.78 -46.89
N LEU A 951 18.63 -41.07 -45.97
CA LEU A 951 18.35 -39.67 -46.34
C LEU A 951 19.71 -39.01 -46.22
N PRO A 952 20.16 -38.19 -47.18
CA PRO A 952 21.46 -37.55 -47.05
C PRO A 952 21.47 -36.88 -45.68
N LEU A 953 22.31 -37.36 -44.76
CA LEU A 953 22.78 -36.52 -43.67
C LEU A 953 23.21 -35.21 -44.34
N PRO A 954 22.98 -34.04 -43.74
CA PRO A 954 23.65 -32.83 -44.18
C PRO A 954 25.13 -33.18 -44.20
N ILE A 955 25.68 -33.35 -45.41
CA ILE A 955 27.08 -33.64 -45.58
C ILE A 955 27.73 -32.33 -45.10
N PRO A 956 28.63 -32.36 -44.11
CA PRO A 956 29.30 -31.14 -43.67
C PRO A 956 29.85 -30.44 -44.91
N ASP A 957 29.71 -29.12 -45.02
CA ASP A 957 30.11 -28.38 -46.23
C ASP A 957 31.54 -28.71 -46.71
N SER A 958 32.42 -29.14 -45.80
CA SER A 958 33.75 -29.68 -46.09
C SER A 958 33.77 -30.93 -47.01
N GLU A 959 32.85 -31.86 -46.82
CA GLU A 959 32.78 -33.15 -47.53
C GLU A 959 31.97 -33.01 -48.85
N ILE A 960 30.96 -32.13 -48.89
CA ILE A 960 30.35 -31.64 -50.15
C ILE A 960 31.39 -30.90 -50.99
N GLY A 961 32.22 -30.07 -50.34
CA GLY A 961 33.33 -29.37 -50.97
C GLY A 961 34.25 -30.34 -51.70
N HIS A 962 34.68 -31.42 -51.04
CA HIS A 962 35.49 -32.47 -51.67
C HIS A 962 34.81 -33.14 -52.87
N MET A 963 33.51 -33.46 -52.77
CA MET A 963 32.75 -34.03 -53.89
C MET A 963 32.59 -33.06 -55.07
N ILE A 964 32.30 -31.78 -54.80
CA ILE A 964 32.23 -30.71 -55.80
C ILE A 964 33.58 -30.51 -56.49
N THR A 965 34.69 -30.64 -55.75
CA THR A 965 36.03 -30.51 -56.31
C THR A 965 36.33 -31.66 -57.29
N GLY A 966 35.86 -32.88 -57.01
CA GLY A 966 35.92 -34.03 -57.93
C GLY A 966 35.04 -33.91 -59.18
N LEU A 967 33.97 -33.10 -59.11
CA LEU A 967 33.06 -32.78 -60.23
C LEU A 967 33.61 -31.69 -61.17
N ARG A 968 34.82 -31.16 -60.91
CA ARG A 968 35.53 -30.22 -61.82
C ARG A 968 36.34 -30.92 -62.91
N THR A 969 36.09 -32.21 -63.15
CA THR A 969 36.75 -33.03 -64.18
C THR A 969 36.02 -32.93 -65.54
N PRO A 970 36.70 -33.11 -66.69
CA PRO A 970 36.11 -32.95 -68.03
C PRO A 970 35.01 -33.97 -68.40
N SER A 971 34.72 -34.94 -67.53
CA SER A 971 33.64 -35.92 -67.68
C SER A 971 32.28 -35.45 -67.10
N PHE A 972 32.21 -34.29 -66.45
CA PHE A 972 30.98 -33.74 -65.90
C PHE A 972 30.36 -32.73 -66.86
N ASP A 973 29.18 -33.05 -67.40
CA ASP A 973 28.41 -32.14 -68.26
C ASP A 973 27.65 -31.12 -67.40
N LEU A 974 28.26 -29.94 -67.26
CA LEU A 974 27.71 -28.84 -66.48
C LEU A 974 26.41 -28.28 -67.10
N ASP A 975 26.25 -28.32 -68.42
CA ASP A 975 25.07 -27.79 -69.12
C ASP A 975 23.83 -28.65 -68.83
N VAL A 976 23.99 -29.97 -68.78
CA VAL A 976 22.93 -30.91 -68.36
C VAL A 976 22.54 -30.70 -66.90
N ALA A 977 23.53 -30.50 -66.00
CA ALA A 977 23.27 -30.27 -64.59
C ALA A 977 22.55 -28.92 -64.32
N LEU A 978 22.92 -27.87 -65.06
CA LEU A 978 22.25 -26.56 -65.00
C LEU A 978 20.81 -26.63 -65.49
N LYS A 979 20.57 -27.26 -66.65
CA LYS A 979 19.21 -27.47 -67.18
C LYS A 979 18.34 -28.31 -66.24
N LEU A 980 18.92 -29.32 -65.58
CA LEU A 980 18.21 -30.14 -64.60
C LEU A 980 17.89 -29.33 -63.33
N HIS A 981 18.84 -28.53 -62.85
CA HIS A 981 18.64 -27.63 -61.71
C HIS A 981 17.54 -26.61 -61.99
N GLU A 982 17.55 -25.94 -63.14
CA GLU A 982 16.51 -24.98 -63.55
C GLU A 982 15.13 -25.64 -63.69
N ARG A 983 15.06 -26.84 -64.28
CA ARG A 983 13.79 -27.56 -64.46
C ARG A 983 13.19 -28.04 -63.14
N LEU A 984 14.01 -28.41 -62.16
CA LEU A 984 13.56 -28.86 -60.84
C LEU A 984 13.19 -27.67 -59.93
N ASN A 985 13.89 -26.54 -60.04
CA ASN A 985 13.60 -25.31 -59.29
C ASN A 985 12.23 -24.70 -59.64
N GLY A 986 11.67 -25.01 -60.81
CA GLY A 986 10.35 -24.56 -61.25
C GLY A 986 9.17 -25.48 -60.90
N LEU A 987 9.40 -26.62 -60.23
CA LEU A 987 8.33 -27.60 -59.93
C LEU A 987 7.57 -27.26 -58.64
N LEU A 988 6.25 -27.51 -58.65
CA LEU A 988 5.40 -27.36 -57.48
C LEU A 988 5.76 -28.40 -56.39
N THR A 989 5.67 -28.01 -55.13
CA THR A 989 5.82 -28.94 -53.98
C THR A 989 4.77 -30.07 -54.03
N PRO A 990 5.04 -31.23 -53.39
CA PRO A 990 4.08 -32.33 -53.32
C PRO A 990 2.73 -31.86 -52.78
N ARG A 991 1.63 -32.21 -53.46
CA ARG A 991 0.26 -31.86 -53.05
C ARG A 991 -0.59 -33.09 -52.83
N PHE A 992 -1.33 -33.11 -51.74
CA PHE A 992 -2.36 -34.11 -51.48
C PHE A 992 -3.72 -33.41 -51.47
N ALA A 993 -4.56 -33.67 -52.49
CA ALA A 993 -5.88 -33.07 -52.66
C ALA A 993 -6.86 -34.12 -53.22
N GLU A 994 -8.13 -34.10 -52.77
CA GLU A 994 -9.17 -35.03 -53.23
C GLU A 994 -8.78 -36.53 -53.15
N SER A 995 -8.03 -36.91 -52.12
CA SER A 995 -7.47 -38.27 -51.95
C SER A 995 -6.47 -38.70 -53.03
N ARG A 996 -5.96 -37.75 -53.82
CA ARG A 996 -4.91 -37.95 -54.83
C ARG A 996 -3.63 -37.27 -54.39
N MET A 997 -2.51 -37.93 -54.63
CA MET A 997 -1.19 -37.37 -54.34
C MET A 997 -0.49 -37.03 -55.66
N THR A 998 -0.20 -35.75 -55.87
CA THR A 998 0.59 -35.25 -56.99
C THR A 998 2.00 -34.97 -56.50
N LEU A 999 2.98 -35.70 -57.02
CA LEU A 999 4.36 -35.68 -56.55
C LEU A 999 5.33 -35.40 -57.72
N PRO A 1000 6.05 -34.28 -57.73
CA PRO A 1000 7.19 -34.11 -58.64
C PRO A 1000 8.24 -35.18 -58.36
N CYS A 1001 8.81 -35.79 -59.38
CA CYS A 1001 9.75 -36.88 -59.21
C CYS A 1001 10.74 -37.02 -60.37
N ILE A 1002 11.82 -37.76 -60.12
CA ILE A 1002 12.80 -38.18 -61.13
C ILE A 1002 12.69 -39.70 -61.27
N ALA A 1003 12.31 -40.16 -62.45
CA ALA A 1003 12.07 -41.57 -62.74
C ALA A 1003 13.26 -42.20 -63.48
N PHE A 1004 13.78 -43.32 -62.97
CA PHE A 1004 14.89 -44.07 -63.54
C PHE A 1004 14.45 -45.48 -63.94
N LYS A 1005 14.80 -45.92 -65.14
CA LYS A 1005 14.56 -47.29 -65.58
C LYS A 1005 15.65 -48.21 -65.05
N ILE A 1006 15.28 -49.32 -64.42
CA ILE A 1006 16.25 -50.30 -63.92
C ILE A 1006 16.34 -51.48 -64.89
N PRO A 1007 17.50 -51.70 -65.56
CA PRO A 1007 17.66 -52.81 -66.49
C PRO A 1007 17.89 -54.17 -65.81
N SER A 1008 18.55 -54.22 -64.64
CA SER A 1008 18.75 -55.46 -63.86
C SER A 1008 19.09 -55.19 -62.39
N PHE A 1009 18.92 -56.21 -61.52
CA PHE A 1009 19.26 -56.18 -60.09
C PHE A 1009 20.15 -57.36 -59.72
N SER A 1010 21.08 -57.17 -58.78
CA SER A 1010 21.78 -58.25 -58.06
C SER A 1010 21.21 -58.39 -56.65
N ALA A 1011 21.13 -59.59 -56.08
CA ALA A 1011 20.49 -59.80 -54.77
C ALA A 1011 21.41 -60.53 -53.78
N TYR A 1012 21.43 -60.09 -52.52
CA TYR A 1012 22.09 -60.79 -51.43
C TYR A 1012 21.19 -60.89 -50.19
N ARG A 1013 21.43 -61.91 -49.35
CA ARG A 1013 20.58 -62.22 -48.19
C ARG A 1013 21.20 -61.65 -46.91
N THR A 1014 20.39 -61.00 -46.08
CA THR A 1014 20.77 -60.48 -44.76
C THR A 1014 19.88 -61.08 -43.67
N SER A 1015 20.25 -60.91 -42.40
CA SER A 1015 19.46 -61.36 -41.24
C SER A 1015 18.08 -60.68 -41.13
N SER A 1016 17.89 -59.54 -41.79
CA SER A 1016 16.65 -58.74 -41.78
C SER A 1016 15.83 -58.80 -43.08
N GLY A 1017 16.29 -59.51 -44.11
CA GLY A 1017 15.57 -59.63 -45.39
C GLY A 1017 16.48 -59.85 -46.62
N ARG A 1018 15.90 -59.76 -47.81
CA ARG A 1018 16.66 -59.74 -49.08
C ARG A 1018 16.96 -58.29 -49.46
N VAL A 1019 18.22 -58.04 -49.80
CA VAL A 1019 18.69 -56.75 -50.30
C VAL A 1019 18.94 -56.89 -51.80
N TYR A 1020 18.31 -56.02 -52.59
CA TYR A 1020 18.49 -55.96 -54.04
C TYR A 1020 19.28 -54.71 -54.38
N ARG A 1021 20.29 -54.87 -55.22
CA ARG A 1021 21.24 -53.85 -55.63
C ARG A 1021 21.02 -53.59 -57.12
N ALA A 1022 20.45 -52.43 -57.45
CA ALA A 1022 20.16 -51.96 -58.80
C ALA A 1022 21.29 -51.07 -59.30
N ASP A 1023 21.79 -51.33 -60.50
CA ASP A 1023 22.69 -50.39 -61.17
C ASP A 1023 21.84 -49.37 -61.96
N THR A 1024 21.91 -48.10 -61.56
CA THR A 1024 21.28 -47.00 -62.28
C THR A 1024 22.34 -46.39 -63.19
N ALA A 1025 22.20 -46.57 -64.51
CA ALA A 1025 23.21 -46.21 -65.51
C ALA A 1025 23.71 -44.74 -65.48
N ALA A 1026 23.08 -43.86 -64.70
CA ALA A 1026 23.44 -42.45 -64.53
C ALA A 1026 23.95 -42.06 -63.13
N PHE A 1027 23.66 -42.82 -62.06
CA PHE A 1027 23.92 -42.41 -60.66
C PHE A 1027 24.55 -43.50 -59.77
N GLY A 1028 24.88 -44.66 -60.33
CA GLY A 1028 25.53 -45.75 -59.62
C GLY A 1028 24.54 -46.72 -58.96
N VAL A 1029 25.01 -47.40 -57.92
CA VAL A 1029 24.38 -48.61 -57.38
C VAL A 1029 23.46 -48.30 -56.20
N VAL A 1030 22.16 -48.57 -56.33
CA VAL A 1030 21.12 -48.33 -55.31
C VAL A 1030 20.69 -49.64 -54.64
N GLU A 1031 20.64 -49.68 -53.31
CA GLU A 1031 20.18 -50.85 -52.54
C GLU A 1031 18.75 -50.69 -52.04
N VAL A 1032 17.89 -51.66 -52.35
CA VAL A 1032 16.48 -51.74 -51.94
C VAL A 1032 16.27 -52.98 -51.07
N ARG A 1033 15.75 -52.80 -49.87
CA ARG A 1033 15.36 -53.90 -48.97
C ARG A 1033 13.87 -54.16 -49.06
N THR A 1034 13.49 -55.40 -49.30
CA THR A 1034 12.07 -55.80 -49.30
C THR A 1034 11.90 -57.25 -48.85
N ARG A 1035 10.74 -57.55 -48.25
CA ARG A 1035 10.33 -58.91 -47.90
C ARG A 1035 9.81 -59.69 -49.11
N ARG A 1036 9.39 -59.00 -50.18
CA ARG A 1036 8.92 -59.60 -51.44
C ARG A 1036 10.09 -60.01 -52.32
N ASP A 1037 9.95 -61.13 -53.03
CA ASP A 1037 10.97 -61.55 -53.99
C ASP A 1037 10.88 -60.74 -55.29
N LEU A 1038 11.84 -59.84 -55.51
CA LEU A 1038 11.91 -59.02 -56.73
C LEU A 1038 12.51 -59.77 -57.92
N SER A 1039 13.08 -60.97 -57.73
CA SER A 1039 13.81 -61.69 -58.78
C SER A 1039 12.95 -62.09 -59.99
N ARG A 1040 11.62 -62.14 -59.83
CA ARG A 1040 10.65 -62.48 -60.89
C ARG A 1040 10.00 -61.28 -61.58
N MET A 1041 10.30 -60.05 -61.14
CA MET A 1041 9.70 -58.84 -61.71
C MET A 1041 10.53 -58.31 -62.88
N ARG A 1042 9.88 -57.96 -64.00
CA ARG A 1042 10.50 -57.29 -65.16
C ARG A 1042 9.94 -55.86 -65.27
N SER A 1043 10.71 -54.95 -65.86
CA SER A 1043 10.33 -53.54 -66.09
C SER A 1043 10.07 -52.74 -64.80
N LEU A 1044 11.07 -52.69 -63.94
CA LEU A 1044 11.05 -51.88 -62.71
C LEU A 1044 11.56 -50.46 -62.99
N CYS A 1045 10.92 -49.49 -62.35
CA CYS A 1045 11.30 -48.08 -62.36
C CYS A 1045 11.54 -47.62 -60.92
N LEU A 1046 12.66 -46.92 -60.71
CA LEU A 1046 12.98 -46.24 -59.48
C LEU A 1046 12.46 -44.80 -59.58
N VAL A 1047 11.64 -44.35 -58.65
CA VAL A 1047 11.12 -42.98 -58.66
C VAL A 1047 11.65 -42.25 -57.43
N HIS A 1048 12.44 -41.21 -57.66
CA HIS A 1048 12.91 -40.31 -56.61
C HIS A 1048 11.92 -39.15 -56.47
N PRO A 1049 11.25 -38.97 -55.31
CA PRO A 1049 10.45 -37.78 -55.04
C PRO A 1049 11.32 -36.51 -55.03
N TRP A 1050 10.92 -35.44 -55.70
CA TRP A 1050 11.63 -34.16 -55.63
C TRP A 1050 11.47 -33.55 -54.23
N LEU A 1051 12.57 -33.03 -53.67
CA LEU A 1051 12.65 -32.39 -52.36
C LEU A 1051 13.41 -31.06 -52.51
N ASP A 1052 12.78 -29.95 -52.13
CA ASP A 1052 13.35 -28.61 -52.26
C ASP A 1052 14.63 -28.42 -51.41
N THR A 1053 14.70 -29.14 -50.29
CA THR A 1053 15.87 -29.22 -49.39
C THR A 1053 17.15 -29.75 -50.04
N LEU A 1054 17.06 -30.33 -51.25
CA LEU A 1054 18.22 -30.75 -52.04
C LEU A 1054 18.95 -29.59 -52.73
N LEU A 1055 18.38 -28.38 -52.77
CA LEU A 1055 19.01 -27.17 -53.33
C LEU A 1055 19.58 -26.19 -52.29
N GLU A 1056 19.12 -26.28 -51.04
CA GLU A 1056 19.44 -25.30 -49.99
C GLU A 1056 20.87 -25.44 -49.41
N HIS A 1057 21.45 -24.29 -49.04
CA HIS A 1057 22.75 -24.12 -48.34
C HIS A 1057 22.57 -24.32 -46.83
N GLU A 1058 23.57 -24.85 -46.11
CA GLU A 1058 23.48 -24.96 -44.64
C GLU A 1058 23.39 -23.57 -43.96
N ASP A 1059 24.04 -22.54 -44.52
CA ASP A 1059 24.01 -21.18 -43.95
C ASP A 1059 22.62 -20.53 -43.94
N THR A 1060 21.72 -20.91 -44.85
CA THR A 1060 20.32 -20.43 -44.85
C THR A 1060 19.46 -21.12 -43.78
N ARG A 1061 19.89 -22.26 -43.22
CA ARG A 1061 19.23 -22.88 -42.05
C ARG A 1061 19.50 -22.13 -40.75
N SER A 1062 20.50 -21.25 -40.72
CA SER A 1062 20.79 -20.40 -39.54
C SER A 1062 19.98 -19.11 -39.48
N GLY A 1063 19.15 -18.80 -40.50
CA GLY A 1063 18.42 -17.52 -40.60
C GLY A 1063 16.92 -17.60 -40.89
N ALA A 1064 16.33 -18.79 -41.00
CA ALA A 1064 14.90 -18.96 -41.33
C ALA A 1064 14.20 -20.00 -40.45
N PHE A 1065 14.49 -19.99 -39.15
CA PHE A 1065 13.42 -20.08 -38.17
C PHE A 1065 13.46 -18.75 -37.45
N VAL A 1066 12.51 -17.87 -37.78
CA VAL A 1066 12.16 -16.80 -36.87
C VAL A 1066 11.80 -17.51 -35.57
N GLU A 1067 12.65 -17.37 -34.55
CA GLU A 1067 12.16 -17.37 -33.19
C GLU A 1067 10.97 -16.41 -33.20
N ASP A 1068 9.75 -16.94 -33.12
CA ASP A 1068 8.56 -16.17 -32.75
C ASP A 1068 8.70 -15.70 -31.28
N ASP A 1069 9.81 -15.05 -30.95
CA ASP A 1069 10.01 -14.22 -29.78
C ASP A 1069 9.83 -12.73 -30.11
N VAL A 1070 9.37 -12.42 -31.34
CA VAL A 1070 8.88 -11.09 -31.71
C VAL A 1070 7.35 -11.10 -31.79
N MET A 1071 6.72 -10.77 -30.66
CA MET A 1071 5.39 -10.15 -30.68
C MET A 1071 5.43 -8.94 -31.64
N PRO A 1072 4.41 -8.70 -32.48
CA PRO A 1072 4.45 -7.63 -33.48
C PRO A 1072 4.72 -6.28 -32.80
N GLN A 1073 5.73 -5.55 -33.28
CA GLN A 1073 5.77 -4.12 -33.07
C GLN A 1073 4.65 -3.51 -33.91
N LEU A 1074 3.66 -2.92 -33.25
CA LEU A 1074 2.70 -2.05 -33.90
C LEU A 1074 2.83 -0.66 -33.29
N SER A 1075 3.30 0.24 -34.15
CA SER A 1075 3.20 1.69 -34.08
C SER A 1075 1.76 2.12 -33.77
N GLY A 1076 1.62 3.22 -33.04
CA GLY A 1076 0.34 3.86 -32.79
C GLY A 1076 -0.30 4.37 -34.09
N ASP A 1077 -1.62 4.29 -34.15
CA ASP A 1077 -2.48 5.45 -34.29
C ASP A 1077 -3.95 5.08 -34.02
N SER A 1078 -4.61 6.01 -33.34
CA SER A 1078 -6.04 6.38 -33.29
C SER A 1078 -7.15 5.31 -33.13
N ASP A 1079 -7.86 5.48 -32.01
CA ASP A 1079 -9.31 5.69 -31.87
C ASP A 1079 -10.27 4.75 -32.63
N ASP A 1080 -11.02 3.95 -31.90
CA ASP A 1080 -12.43 4.27 -31.63
C ASP A 1080 -13.03 3.35 -30.56
N GLU A 1081 -13.86 3.97 -29.72
CA GLU A 1081 -14.73 3.41 -28.70
C GLU A 1081 -15.73 2.43 -29.35
N ASP A 1082 -16.12 1.34 -28.67
CA ASP A 1082 -17.37 1.30 -27.90
C ASP A 1082 -17.70 -0.11 -27.37
N THR A 1083 -18.69 -0.11 -26.49
CA THR A 1083 -19.04 -1.06 -25.45
C THR A 1083 -20.14 -2.07 -25.84
N SER A 1084 -20.32 -3.07 -24.96
CA SER A 1084 -21.50 -3.91 -24.72
C SER A 1084 -21.73 -5.16 -25.60
N TYR A 1085 -21.82 -6.30 -24.91
CA TYR A 1085 -22.33 -7.56 -25.43
C TYR A 1085 -23.77 -7.72 -24.91
N GLU A 1086 -24.75 -7.65 -25.81
CA GLU A 1086 -26.06 -8.27 -25.66
C GLU A 1086 -26.35 -9.16 -26.87
N GLU A 1087 -27.37 -9.98 -26.71
CA GLU A 1087 -27.61 -11.32 -27.23
C GLU A 1087 -28.53 -11.30 -28.48
N VAL A 1088 -28.60 -12.43 -29.19
CA VAL A 1088 -29.72 -12.93 -30.03
C VAL A 1088 -29.78 -12.67 -31.58
N ASP A 1089 -29.85 -13.81 -32.28
CA ASP A 1089 -30.53 -14.22 -33.53
C ASP A 1089 -30.22 -13.76 -34.98
N TYR A 1090 -30.35 -14.78 -35.83
CA TYR A 1090 -30.34 -14.90 -37.29
C TYR A 1090 -31.34 -14.01 -38.02
N GLU A 1091 -30.97 -13.48 -39.20
CA GLU A 1091 -31.78 -13.51 -40.44
C GLU A 1091 -30.99 -13.05 -41.68
N GLU A 1092 -31.48 -13.48 -42.85
CA GLU A 1092 -30.86 -13.46 -44.19
C GLU A 1092 -30.94 -12.12 -44.96
N MET A 1093 -30.08 -12.04 -45.99
CA MET A 1093 -30.30 -11.51 -47.37
C MET A 1093 -29.49 -10.30 -47.88
N ASP A 1094 -28.86 -10.59 -49.02
CA ASP A 1094 -28.64 -9.81 -50.25
C ASP A 1094 -27.53 -8.74 -50.37
N ASP A 1095 -26.41 -9.20 -50.95
CA ASP A 1095 -25.89 -8.87 -52.29
C ASP A 1095 -25.94 -7.39 -52.76
N ASP A 1096 -24.76 -6.73 -52.82
CA ASP A 1096 -24.30 -6.02 -54.02
C ASP A 1096 -22.81 -5.61 -53.92
N SER A 1097 -22.15 -5.51 -55.08
CA SER A 1097 -20.96 -4.69 -55.38
C SER A 1097 -19.53 -5.22 -55.14
N SER A 1098 -19.10 -6.12 -56.06
CA SER A 1098 -17.83 -6.06 -56.84
C SER A 1098 -16.43 -6.11 -56.18
N PRO A 1099 -15.45 -6.78 -56.81
CA PRO A 1099 -14.18 -7.17 -56.20
C PRO A 1099 -13.10 -6.10 -56.34
N SER A 1100 -12.41 -5.78 -55.25
CA SER A 1100 -11.13 -5.05 -55.29
C SER A 1100 -9.95 -6.03 -55.15
N PRO A 1101 -8.84 -5.79 -55.89
CA PRO A 1101 -7.81 -6.78 -56.16
C PRO A 1101 -6.72 -6.73 -55.08
N GLY A 1102 -6.34 -7.89 -54.54
CA GLY A 1102 -5.33 -7.94 -53.49
C GLY A 1102 -4.85 -9.34 -53.14
N SER A 1103 -4.60 -10.19 -54.14
CA SER A 1103 -3.70 -11.31 -53.92
C SER A 1103 -2.30 -10.74 -53.62
N PRO A 1104 -1.59 -11.19 -52.58
CA PRO A 1104 -0.17 -10.90 -52.47
C PRO A 1104 0.54 -11.42 -53.74
N PRO A 1105 1.52 -10.70 -54.29
CA PRO A 1105 2.21 -11.17 -55.47
C PRO A 1105 2.89 -12.50 -55.16
N LEU A 1106 2.83 -13.44 -56.10
CA LEU A 1106 3.76 -14.57 -56.13
C LEU A 1106 5.19 -14.02 -56.00
N PRO A 1107 6.09 -14.68 -55.26
CA PRO A 1107 7.47 -14.24 -55.17
C PRO A 1107 8.05 -14.17 -56.59
N SER A 1108 8.48 -12.97 -56.96
CA SER A 1108 9.24 -12.74 -58.18
C SER A 1108 10.47 -13.63 -58.19
N SER A 1109 10.66 -14.37 -59.28
CA SER A 1109 11.87 -15.13 -59.56
C SER A 1109 13.12 -14.31 -59.26
N VAL A 1110 13.85 -14.69 -58.22
CA VAL A 1110 15.15 -14.09 -57.88
C VAL A 1110 16.12 -14.46 -59.00
N GLU A 1111 16.61 -13.48 -59.76
CA GLU A 1111 17.72 -13.70 -60.68
C GLU A 1111 19.01 -13.94 -59.85
N MET A 1112 19.35 -15.21 -59.64
CA MET A 1112 20.62 -15.63 -59.04
C MET A 1112 21.81 -15.26 -59.95
N GLU A 1113 22.89 -14.76 -59.34
CA GLU A 1113 24.17 -14.50 -60.01
C GLU A 1113 24.76 -15.77 -60.67
N PRO A 1114 25.56 -15.65 -61.76
CA PRO A 1114 26.04 -16.80 -62.54
C PRO A 1114 26.88 -17.80 -61.73
N VAL A 1115 27.60 -17.33 -60.71
CA VAL A 1115 28.49 -18.13 -59.85
C VAL A 1115 27.70 -19.02 -58.88
N ASP A 1116 26.53 -18.57 -58.41
CA ASP A 1116 25.64 -19.35 -57.55
C ASP A 1116 24.87 -20.43 -58.31
N ARG A 1117 24.56 -20.21 -59.60
CA ARG A 1117 23.88 -21.22 -60.44
C ARG A 1117 24.76 -22.45 -60.70
N GLU A 1118 26.04 -22.24 -60.99
CA GLU A 1118 27.01 -23.32 -61.22
C GLU A 1118 27.27 -24.12 -59.93
N ALA A 1119 27.36 -23.44 -58.79
CA ALA A 1119 27.50 -24.06 -57.47
C ALA A 1119 26.26 -24.88 -57.08
N GLY A 1120 25.05 -24.35 -57.31
CA GLY A 1120 23.77 -25.02 -57.09
C GLY A 1120 23.61 -26.29 -57.95
N ALA A 1121 23.95 -26.21 -59.24
CA ALA A 1121 23.91 -27.37 -60.15
C ALA A 1121 24.93 -28.47 -59.78
N ARG A 1122 26.15 -28.10 -59.36
CA ARG A 1122 27.16 -29.07 -58.89
C ARG A 1122 26.79 -29.70 -57.55
N ARG A 1123 26.16 -28.96 -56.64
CA ARG A 1123 25.63 -29.49 -55.37
C ARG A 1123 24.48 -30.46 -55.61
N LEU A 1124 23.53 -30.10 -56.48
CA LEU A 1124 22.45 -30.99 -56.89
C LEU A 1124 23.03 -32.28 -57.49
N ALA A 1125 24.01 -32.18 -58.39
CA ALA A 1125 24.68 -33.36 -58.96
C ALA A 1125 25.46 -34.19 -57.92
N ALA A 1126 26.10 -33.56 -56.94
CA ALA A 1126 26.77 -34.25 -55.83
C ALA A 1126 25.76 -34.99 -54.93
N ARG A 1127 24.62 -34.37 -54.60
CA ARG A 1127 23.55 -34.95 -53.78
C ARG A 1127 22.82 -36.08 -54.51
N LEU A 1128 22.54 -35.95 -55.81
CA LEU A 1128 21.93 -37.01 -56.63
C LEU A 1128 22.83 -38.24 -56.84
N ARG A 1129 24.16 -38.10 -56.65
CA ARG A 1129 25.13 -39.22 -56.66
C ARG A 1129 25.20 -39.99 -55.34
N GLN A 1130 24.47 -39.57 -54.32
CA GLN A 1130 24.34 -40.33 -53.07
C GLN A 1130 23.21 -41.35 -53.14
N PRO A 1131 23.24 -42.43 -52.33
CA PRO A 1131 22.08 -43.30 -52.17
C PRO A 1131 20.89 -42.50 -51.61
N PHE A 1132 19.67 -42.73 -52.12
CA PHE A 1132 18.46 -42.04 -51.67
C PHE A 1132 17.27 -42.98 -51.50
N GLY A 1133 16.30 -42.58 -50.68
CA GLY A 1133 15.03 -43.29 -50.46
C GLY A 1133 14.10 -43.16 -51.66
N ALA A 1134 14.12 -44.13 -52.56
CA ALA A 1134 13.31 -44.11 -53.77
C ALA A 1134 12.06 -45.00 -53.69
N LEU A 1135 10.99 -44.61 -54.37
CA LEU A 1135 9.82 -45.45 -54.59
C LEU A 1135 10.12 -46.47 -55.69
N LEU A 1136 9.99 -47.76 -55.40
CA LEU A 1136 10.11 -48.82 -56.40
C LEU A 1136 8.75 -49.07 -57.05
N LEU A 1137 8.66 -48.83 -58.36
CA LEU A 1137 7.47 -49.04 -59.18
C LEU A 1137 7.66 -50.15 -60.22
N GLN A 1138 6.65 -50.97 -60.45
CA GLN A 1138 6.62 -52.00 -61.50
C GLN A 1138 5.65 -51.58 -62.61
N GLN A 1139 6.11 -51.56 -63.86
CA GLN A 1139 5.26 -51.27 -65.01
C GLN A 1139 4.26 -52.42 -65.24
N ALA A 1140 2.96 -52.10 -65.28
CA ALA A 1140 1.89 -53.01 -65.70
C ALA A 1140 1.51 -52.69 -67.16
N GLN A 1141 1.58 -53.68 -68.04
CA GLN A 1141 1.09 -53.52 -69.42
C GLN A 1141 -0.43 -53.69 -69.46
N THR A 1142 -1.15 -52.58 -69.51
CA THR A 1142 -2.56 -52.50 -69.89
C THR A 1142 -2.65 -51.95 -71.32
N GLY A 1143 -3.56 -52.48 -72.13
CA GLY A 1143 -3.62 -52.25 -73.59
C GLY A 1143 -3.56 -50.79 -74.05
N ARG A 1144 -3.12 -50.60 -75.30
CA ARG A 1144 -2.89 -49.34 -76.06
C ARG A 1144 -3.61 -48.09 -75.52
N ARG A 1145 -3.05 -47.42 -74.49
CA ARG A 1145 -3.00 -45.95 -74.30
C ARG A 1145 -2.67 -45.48 -72.86
N ALA A 1146 -2.57 -46.36 -71.86
CA ALA A 1146 -2.14 -45.94 -70.52
C ALA A 1146 -1.13 -46.93 -69.91
N ILE A 1147 0.08 -46.44 -69.60
CA ILE A 1147 1.09 -47.18 -68.86
C ILE A 1147 0.83 -46.96 -67.37
N GLU A 1148 0.43 -48.01 -66.67
CA GLU A 1148 0.18 -47.95 -65.23
C GLU A 1148 1.35 -48.54 -64.45
N TYR A 1149 1.71 -47.92 -63.33
CA TYR A 1149 2.82 -48.34 -62.49
C TYR A 1149 2.33 -48.79 -61.11
N ARG A 1150 2.96 -49.83 -60.53
CA ARG A 1150 2.59 -50.45 -59.25
C ARG A 1150 3.68 -50.27 -58.20
N ARG A 1151 3.37 -49.70 -57.04
CA ARG A 1151 4.35 -49.62 -55.94
C ARG A 1151 4.60 -51.00 -55.33
N VAL A 1152 5.87 -51.41 -55.30
CA VAL A 1152 6.27 -52.78 -54.94
C VAL A 1152 6.33 -53.00 -53.41
N ALA A 1153 6.47 -51.91 -52.65
CA ALA A 1153 6.69 -51.89 -51.20
C ALA A 1153 5.42 -51.98 -50.32
N ALA A 1154 4.22 -51.89 -50.91
CA ALA A 1154 2.95 -51.91 -50.18
C ALA A 1154 2.18 -53.22 -50.40
N ASP A 1155 1.38 -53.63 -49.42
CA ASP A 1155 0.58 -54.85 -49.51
C ASP A 1155 -0.59 -54.75 -50.51
N CYS A 1156 -1.10 -53.54 -50.74
CA CYS A 1156 -2.16 -53.23 -51.72
C CYS A 1156 -1.61 -52.78 -53.09
N LEU A 1157 -2.43 -52.94 -54.13
CA LEU A 1157 -2.16 -52.38 -55.47
C LEU A 1157 -2.29 -50.85 -55.41
N ILE A 1158 -1.16 -50.15 -55.44
CA ILE A 1158 -1.13 -48.69 -55.61
C ILE A 1158 -0.94 -48.41 -57.09
N MET A 1159 -1.90 -47.72 -57.70
CA MET A 1159 -1.88 -47.40 -59.12
C MET A 1159 -1.32 -46.00 -59.32
N VAL A 1160 -0.26 -45.92 -60.12
CA VAL A 1160 0.49 -44.70 -60.32
C VAL A 1160 0.51 -44.36 -61.81
N ARG A 1161 0.25 -43.10 -62.15
CA ARG A 1161 0.27 -42.58 -63.53
C ARG A 1161 1.23 -41.39 -63.62
N PHE A 1162 2.02 -41.35 -64.69
CA PHE A 1162 2.78 -40.16 -65.04
C PHE A 1162 1.91 -39.26 -65.92
N GLN A 1163 2.01 -37.93 -65.75
CA GLN A 1163 1.24 -36.98 -66.56
C GLN A 1163 1.73 -36.87 -68.02
N ASP A 1164 2.98 -37.23 -68.31
CA ASP A 1164 3.60 -37.10 -69.64
C ASP A 1164 4.11 -38.44 -70.24
N ASP A 1165 3.85 -38.68 -71.53
CA ASP A 1165 4.07 -39.95 -72.26
C ASP A 1165 5.33 -39.93 -73.19
N VAL A 1166 6.39 -39.21 -72.79
CA VAL A 1166 7.62 -39.02 -73.61
C VAL A 1166 8.64 -40.16 -73.40
N SER A 1167 9.29 -40.57 -74.49
CA SER A 1167 10.33 -41.62 -74.56
C SER A 1167 11.60 -41.26 -73.75
N LEU A 1168 12.09 -42.20 -72.94
CA LEU A 1168 13.27 -42.06 -72.07
C LEU A 1168 14.59 -42.10 -72.88
N ALA A 1169 15.04 -40.96 -73.39
CA ALA A 1169 16.34 -40.84 -74.06
C ALA A 1169 17.34 -39.97 -73.26
N ASP A 1170 16.90 -38.85 -72.66
CA ASP A 1170 17.77 -37.92 -71.92
C ASP A 1170 17.41 -37.79 -70.42
N ILE A 1171 18.38 -37.39 -69.58
CA ILE A 1171 18.18 -37.16 -68.13
C ILE A 1171 17.10 -36.11 -67.85
N LEU A 1172 16.92 -35.14 -68.73
CA LEU A 1172 15.88 -34.12 -68.62
C LEU A 1172 14.47 -34.71 -68.85
N ASP A 1173 14.34 -35.82 -69.59
CA ASP A 1173 13.07 -36.52 -69.82
C ASP A 1173 12.63 -37.39 -68.62
N ASN A 1174 13.48 -37.49 -67.59
CA ASN A 1174 13.22 -38.27 -66.37
C ASN A 1174 12.48 -37.46 -65.29
N VAL A 1175 12.43 -36.12 -65.39
CA VAL A 1175 11.67 -35.26 -64.46
C VAL A 1175 10.19 -35.29 -64.83
N ARG A 1176 9.34 -35.82 -63.95
CA ARG A 1176 7.92 -36.08 -64.20
C ARG A 1176 7.05 -35.72 -63.01
N MET A 1177 5.78 -35.43 -63.28
CA MET A 1177 4.73 -35.37 -62.26
C MET A 1177 4.08 -36.75 -62.11
N LEU A 1178 4.11 -37.27 -60.88
CA LEU A 1178 3.54 -38.54 -60.49
C LEU A 1178 2.19 -38.31 -59.83
N ASP A 1179 1.11 -38.77 -60.46
CA ASP A 1179 -0.20 -38.83 -59.81
C ASP A 1179 -0.43 -40.23 -59.25
N VAL A 1180 -0.66 -40.28 -57.93
CA VAL A 1180 -1.01 -41.51 -57.25
C VAL A 1180 -2.47 -41.47 -56.81
N LEU A 1181 -3.21 -42.48 -57.27
CA LEU A 1181 -4.64 -42.67 -57.07
C LEU A 1181 -4.93 -43.62 -55.90
#